data_AF-A0A7C3IBR1-F1
#
_entry.id   AF-A0A7C3IBR1-F1
#
_cell.length_a   1.000
_cell.length_b   1.000
_cell.length_c   1.000
_cell.angle_alpha   90.00
_cell.angle_beta   90.00
_cell.angle_gamma   90.00
#
_symmetry.space_group_name_H-M   'P 1'
#
loop_
_entity.id
_entity.type
_entity.pdbx_description
1 polymer ?
#
loop_
_entity_poly.entity_id
_entity_poly.type
_entity_poly.pdbx_seq_one_letter_code
_entity_poly.pdbx_strand_id
1 'polypeptide(L)'
;MPRLVTASSAPYPLFMVLAARLVSRYRFSILTLLALVFLAATPSLNPSLATGLFDLKPLEIGFASALAILVSWSCAATMRLIQLYGPLRLDGQLKPSIPPLTWSSLLAALIPAALVIAQAVFTSVRQSQVPLVWALIFLAAGAGLALIIVYLALFGYAVLAPSASAPDFPDILIPSHAILPWVLKVASFPVPAWIRNLSASIGSRLPCRSGYADAEGRLFPGHLLAATFTLALLLPSAFFGWVVLWFSPPAYPPALCSILFLLAFLVWAFNGLCFYFDYWRIPLLTCSVLIALSAGFAPIRFHGYEFRAWPMPRPPVRLEPEDLVRGEPRVIIVAAEGGGIQAAAWTAEILMRLSAIPGFDCALKAISAVSGGSVGAMHYVTRANPGPGPANLRARASLLNPIGWSLAFRDSRRLRYPGLHHLLAAFEARLWPEANLPDRGAALERQLSRFLTREDTFEDWRERARKGLMPAVFFNTTVVSSGRPAPFSNIDLPPSLPVQTFQRQFEHDASVASAVRLSAAFPLVSPAASPSSPAWSHLELVDGGYFDNTGVHTALAFLAAALPELERSKASVLLIRIKSFPPEPNGPPPAPSRFWRSPEWLQQIAAPLGALLSTRTSGQDNSTARALDLTAIAYASAINFSWIDARFPALSSVSPAQVPLNWHLTRKQQRWIDDAWTEAGPGIERQVRAFLGR
;
A
#
# COMPACT_ATOMS: atom_id res chain seq x y z
N MET A 1 -16.08 -47.40 47.62
CA MET A 1 -15.09 -47.49 46.52
C MET A 1 -15.80 -47.22 45.20
N PRO A 2 -15.56 -46.08 44.53
CA PRO A 2 -16.22 -45.74 43.28
C PRO A 2 -15.43 -46.20 42.04
N ARG A 3 -16.18 -46.41 40.96
CA ARG A 3 -15.77 -46.88 39.62
C ARG A 3 -14.71 -45.97 38.97
N LEU A 4 -13.63 -46.57 38.47
CA LEU A 4 -12.74 -45.95 37.48
C LEU A 4 -13.34 -46.18 36.09
N VAL A 5 -13.92 -45.11 35.55
CA VAL A 5 -14.39 -44.99 34.17
C VAL A 5 -13.19 -45.01 33.24
N THR A 6 -13.14 -45.99 32.35
CA THR A 6 -12.30 -45.99 31.16
C THR A 6 -12.70 -44.80 30.29
N ALA A 7 -11.85 -43.78 30.21
CA ALA A 7 -12.03 -42.67 29.28
C ALA A 7 -11.93 -43.21 27.84
N SER A 8 -13.05 -43.14 27.13
CA SER A 8 -13.15 -43.46 25.72
C SER A 8 -12.30 -42.48 24.90
N SER A 9 -11.34 -43.02 24.14
CA SER A 9 -10.71 -42.30 23.05
C SER A 9 -11.76 -42.08 21.96
N ALA A 10 -12.41 -40.91 21.96
CA ALA A 10 -13.25 -40.51 20.84
C ALA A 10 -12.41 -40.52 19.55
N PRO A 11 -12.83 -41.21 18.47
CA PRO A 11 -12.13 -41.13 17.20
C PRO A 11 -12.36 -39.73 16.65
N TYR A 12 -11.32 -38.89 16.65
CA TYR A 12 -11.34 -37.68 15.83
C TYR A 12 -11.70 -38.11 14.40
N PRO A 13 -12.66 -37.44 13.73
CA PRO A 13 -13.08 -37.87 12.40
C PRO A 13 -11.83 -37.91 11.51
N LEU A 14 -11.59 -39.04 10.84
CA LEU A 14 -10.43 -39.31 9.98
C LEU A 14 -10.10 -38.12 9.05
N PHE A 15 -11.15 -37.43 8.60
CA PHE A 15 -11.08 -36.18 7.85
C PHE A 15 -10.31 -35.06 8.57
N MET A 16 -10.56 -34.79 9.86
CA MET A 16 -9.83 -33.77 10.62
C MET A 16 -8.35 -34.13 10.79
N VAL A 17 -8.03 -35.42 10.98
CA VAL A 17 -6.64 -35.88 11.09
C VAL A 17 -5.91 -35.75 9.75
N LEU A 18 -6.56 -36.11 8.63
CA LEU A 18 -6.00 -35.91 7.30
C LEU A 18 -5.84 -34.42 6.97
N ALA A 19 -6.84 -33.60 7.28
CA ALA A 19 -6.80 -32.15 7.06
C ALA A 19 -5.68 -31.51 7.89
N ALA A 20 -5.52 -31.87 9.16
CA ALA A 20 -4.44 -31.39 10.00
C ALA A 20 -3.05 -31.79 9.46
N ARG A 21 -2.90 -33.01 8.95
CA ARG A 21 -1.64 -33.46 8.31
C ARG A 21 -1.35 -32.72 7.00
N LEU A 22 -2.36 -32.50 6.17
CA LEU A 22 -2.24 -31.73 4.92
C LEU A 22 -1.87 -30.27 5.19
N VAL A 23 -2.56 -29.63 6.14
CA VAL A 23 -2.28 -28.25 6.55
C VAL A 23 -0.90 -28.15 7.14
N SER A 24 -0.51 -29.06 8.04
CA SER A 24 0.85 -29.06 8.63
C SER A 24 1.93 -29.16 7.55
N ARG A 25 1.74 -29.99 6.52
CA ARG A 25 2.75 -30.28 5.51
C ARG A 25 2.80 -29.26 4.37
N TYR A 26 1.68 -28.65 4.00
CA TYR A 26 1.57 -27.73 2.86
C TYR A 26 1.11 -26.31 3.24
N ARG A 27 1.18 -25.98 4.53
CA ARG A 27 0.70 -24.72 5.15
C ARG A 27 0.90 -23.48 4.28
N PHE A 28 2.14 -23.18 3.86
CA PHE A 28 2.43 -21.96 3.12
C PHE A 28 1.87 -21.95 1.71
N SER A 29 1.92 -23.09 1.00
CA SER A 29 1.31 -23.20 -0.34
C SER A 29 -0.22 -23.11 -0.27
N ILE A 30 -0.85 -23.72 0.73
CA ILE A 30 -2.31 -23.59 0.97
C ILE A 30 -2.66 -22.13 1.30
N LEU A 31 -1.93 -21.50 2.22
CA LEU A 31 -2.14 -20.11 2.61
C LEU A 31 -2.01 -19.15 1.41
N THR A 32 -1.04 -19.38 0.52
CA THR A 32 -0.90 -18.54 -0.68
C THR A 32 -2.03 -18.77 -1.69
N LEU A 33 -2.47 -20.01 -1.90
CA LEU A 33 -3.64 -20.27 -2.76
C LEU A 33 -4.91 -19.62 -2.18
N LEU A 34 -5.13 -19.71 -0.87
CA LEU A 34 -6.22 -19.00 -0.19
C LEU A 34 -6.07 -17.47 -0.31
N ALA A 35 -4.84 -16.95 -0.23
CA ALA A 35 -4.57 -15.53 -0.41
C ALA A 35 -4.91 -15.07 -1.83
N LEU A 36 -4.67 -15.87 -2.87
CA LEU A 36 -5.09 -15.56 -4.25
C LEU A 36 -6.62 -15.53 -4.38
N VAL A 37 -7.32 -16.51 -3.80
CA VAL A 37 -8.79 -16.54 -3.79
C VAL A 37 -9.36 -15.33 -3.06
N PHE A 38 -8.83 -15.02 -1.88
CA PHE A 38 -9.23 -13.85 -1.11
C PHE A 38 -8.95 -12.55 -1.88
N LEU A 39 -7.76 -12.42 -2.47
CA LEU A 39 -7.35 -11.29 -3.28
C LEU A 39 -8.34 -11.04 -4.43
N ALA A 40 -8.71 -12.08 -5.17
CA ALA A 40 -9.71 -12.00 -6.24
C ALA A 40 -11.11 -11.56 -5.73
N ALA A 41 -11.48 -11.95 -4.51
CA ALA A 41 -12.76 -11.55 -3.92
C ALA A 41 -12.78 -10.12 -3.38
N THR A 42 -11.61 -9.50 -3.14
CA THR A 42 -11.53 -8.18 -2.47
C THR A 42 -12.34 -7.07 -3.13
N PRO A 43 -12.45 -6.92 -4.47
CA PRO A 43 -13.26 -5.86 -5.08
C PRO A 43 -14.76 -6.03 -4.82
N SER A 44 -15.23 -7.26 -4.59
CA SER A 44 -16.62 -7.53 -4.22
C SER A 44 -16.87 -7.34 -2.72
N LEU A 45 -15.86 -7.53 -1.88
CA LEU A 45 -15.94 -7.32 -0.44
C LEU A 45 -15.83 -5.84 -0.06
N ASN A 46 -14.91 -5.11 -0.69
CA ASN A 46 -14.70 -3.69 -0.48
C ASN A 46 -14.23 -3.00 -1.78
N PRO A 47 -15.18 -2.56 -2.64
CA PRO A 47 -14.84 -1.95 -3.92
C PRO A 47 -14.05 -0.64 -3.78
N SER A 48 -14.30 0.15 -2.74
CA SER A 48 -13.60 1.42 -2.49
C SER A 48 -12.08 1.26 -2.36
N LEU A 49 -11.62 0.18 -1.72
CA LEU A 49 -10.19 -0.09 -1.50
C LEU A 49 -9.59 -0.92 -2.62
N ALA A 50 -10.27 -1.96 -3.09
CA ALA A 50 -9.65 -2.99 -3.92
C ALA A 50 -9.80 -2.77 -5.43
N THR A 51 -10.79 -2.01 -5.92
CA THR A 51 -11.04 -1.88 -7.36
C THR A 51 -9.81 -1.34 -8.11
N GLY A 52 -9.13 -0.34 -7.55
CA GLY A 52 -7.94 0.27 -8.17
C GLY A 52 -6.73 -0.67 -8.27
N LEU A 53 -6.71 -1.76 -7.51
CA LEU A 53 -5.65 -2.78 -7.61
C LEU A 53 -5.75 -3.59 -8.91
N PHE A 54 -6.98 -3.79 -9.40
CA PHE A 54 -7.29 -4.61 -10.57
C PHE A 54 -7.55 -3.79 -11.84
N ASP A 55 -7.47 -2.46 -11.76
CA ASP A 55 -7.58 -1.59 -12.93
C ASP A 55 -6.23 -1.48 -13.63
N LEU A 56 -6.07 -2.24 -14.71
CA LEU A 56 -4.79 -2.45 -15.40
C LEU A 56 -4.87 -2.03 -16.86
N LYS A 57 -3.75 -1.54 -17.39
CA LYS A 57 -3.56 -1.35 -18.83
C LYS A 57 -3.39 -2.70 -19.53
N PRO A 58 -3.58 -2.79 -20.87
CA PRO A 58 -3.46 -4.05 -21.60
C PRO A 58 -2.16 -4.83 -21.32
N LEU A 59 -1.00 -4.18 -21.42
CA LEU A 59 0.28 -4.81 -21.12
C LEU A 59 0.39 -5.30 -19.66
N GLU A 60 -0.17 -4.53 -18.72
CA GLU A 60 -0.18 -4.83 -17.30
C GLU A 60 -1.05 -6.06 -16.98
N ILE A 61 -2.16 -6.26 -17.71
CA ILE A 61 -2.97 -7.49 -17.65
C ILE A 61 -2.11 -8.71 -18.01
N GLY A 62 -1.28 -8.61 -19.04
CA GLY A 62 -0.38 -9.70 -19.44
C GLY A 62 0.62 -10.07 -18.35
N PHE A 63 1.28 -9.07 -17.75
CA PHE A 63 2.21 -9.31 -16.64
C PHE A 63 1.53 -9.87 -15.39
N ALA A 64 0.37 -9.32 -14.99
CA ALA A 64 -0.38 -9.82 -13.85
C ALA A 64 -0.84 -11.27 -14.08
N SER A 65 -1.25 -11.61 -15.30
CA SER A 65 -1.67 -12.96 -15.67
C SER A 65 -0.50 -13.95 -15.61
N ALA A 66 0.66 -13.57 -16.15
CA ALA A 66 1.87 -14.38 -16.07
C ALA A 66 2.26 -14.69 -14.61
N LEU A 67 2.28 -13.64 -13.76
CA LEU A 67 2.64 -13.79 -12.35
C LEU A 67 1.61 -14.62 -11.57
N ALA A 68 0.31 -14.42 -11.79
CA ALA A 68 -0.72 -15.21 -11.12
C ALA A 68 -0.59 -16.72 -11.44
N ILE A 69 -0.35 -17.05 -12.72
CA ILE A 69 -0.09 -18.43 -13.16
C ILE A 69 1.17 -18.98 -12.47
N LEU A 70 2.26 -18.22 -12.48
CA LEU A 70 3.55 -18.63 -11.89
C LEU A 70 3.47 -18.82 -10.36
N VAL A 71 2.67 -18.02 -9.64
CA VAL A 71 2.41 -18.22 -8.20
C VAL A 71 1.66 -19.53 -7.96
N SER A 72 0.60 -19.79 -8.72
CA SER A 72 -0.16 -21.05 -8.62
C SER A 72 0.71 -22.27 -8.92
N TRP A 73 1.54 -22.21 -9.98
CA TRP A 73 2.50 -23.28 -10.28
C TRP A 73 3.58 -23.42 -9.22
N SER A 74 4.05 -22.32 -8.62
CA SER A 74 4.99 -22.38 -7.49
C SER A 74 4.39 -23.12 -6.29
N CYS A 75 3.10 -22.91 -6.00
CA CYS A 75 2.38 -23.65 -4.97
C CYS A 75 2.30 -25.15 -5.30
N ALA A 76 1.93 -25.50 -6.54
CA ALA A 76 1.86 -26.89 -6.97
C ALA A 76 3.24 -27.58 -6.93
N ALA A 77 4.27 -26.90 -7.44
CA ALA A 77 5.64 -27.39 -7.48
C ALA A 77 6.20 -27.65 -6.07
N THR A 78 6.00 -26.71 -5.13
CA THR A 78 6.44 -26.87 -3.74
C THR A 78 5.70 -27.99 -3.02
N MET A 79 4.38 -28.12 -3.20
CA MET A 79 3.63 -29.26 -2.66
C MET A 79 4.15 -30.60 -3.21
N ARG A 80 4.42 -30.66 -4.52
CA ARG A 80 4.93 -31.87 -5.19
C ARG A 80 6.35 -32.23 -4.73
N LEU A 81 7.23 -31.25 -4.53
CA LEU A 81 8.56 -31.44 -3.94
C LEU A 81 8.46 -32.05 -2.54
N ILE A 82 7.58 -31.49 -1.71
CA ILE A 82 7.37 -31.97 -0.34
C ILE A 82 6.83 -33.40 -0.34
N GLN A 83 5.97 -33.77 -1.29
CA GLN A 83 5.49 -35.15 -1.47
C GLN A 83 6.64 -36.10 -1.82
N LEU A 84 7.43 -35.75 -2.84
CA LEU A 84 8.49 -36.59 -3.38
C LEU A 84 9.65 -36.79 -2.41
N TYR A 85 10.08 -35.73 -1.73
CA TYR A 85 11.36 -35.74 -0.98
C TYR A 85 11.20 -35.56 0.53
N GLY A 86 10.03 -35.12 1.02
CA GLY A 86 9.75 -35.03 2.46
C GLY A 86 9.87 -36.36 3.23
N PRO A 87 9.36 -37.50 2.72
CA PRO A 87 9.40 -38.79 3.42
C PRO A 87 10.82 -39.33 3.62
N LEU A 88 11.72 -39.03 2.67
CA LEU A 88 13.14 -39.42 2.72
C LEU A 88 13.88 -38.79 3.92
N ARG A 89 13.27 -37.81 4.60
CA ARG A 89 13.88 -37.01 5.66
C ARG A 89 13.40 -37.37 7.06
N LEU A 90 12.14 -37.77 7.18
CA LEU A 90 11.49 -37.93 8.49
C LEU A 90 11.50 -39.38 8.98
N ASP A 91 11.36 -40.35 8.07
CA ASP A 91 11.10 -41.74 8.45
C ASP A 91 12.04 -42.77 7.78
N GLY A 92 13.04 -42.31 7.01
CA GLY A 92 13.97 -43.20 6.28
C GLY A 92 13.27 -44.15 5.28
N GLN A 93 11.98 -43.93 5.00
CA GLN A 93 11.18 -44.83 4.17
C GLN A 93 11.46 -44.64 2.68
N LEU A 94 11.28 -45.74 1.93
CA LEU A 94 11.32 -45.78 0.47
C LEU A 94 10.39 -44.70 -0.13
N LYS A 95 10.83 -44.11 -1.24
CA LYS A 95 10.10 -43.10 -2.01
C LYS A 95 8.66 -43.56 -2.20
N PRO A 96 7.64 -42.88 -1.63
CA PRO A 96 6.27 -43.35 -1.73
C PRO A 96 5.84 -43.41 -3.20
N SER A 97 5.01 -44.41 -3.53
CA SER A 97 4.37 -44.53 -4.84
C SER A 97 3.38 -43.38 -5.03
N ILE A 98 3.89 -42.24 -5.50
CA ILE A 98 3.09 -41.06 -5.79
C ILE A 98 2.64 -41.16 -7.25
N PRO A 99 1.33 -41.01 -7.56
CA PRO A 99 0.85 -41.04 -8.94
C PRO A 99 1.54 -39.96 -9.79
N PRO A 100 1.78 -40.24 -11.09
CA PRO A 100 2.44 -39.30 -11.98
C PRO A 100 1.63 -38.01 -12.11
N LEU A 101 2.32 -36.91 -12.42
CA LEU A 101 1.69 -35.62 -12.61
C LEU A 101 0.82 -35.67 -13.88
N THR A 102 -0.45 -35.25 -13.77
CA THR A 102 -1.38 -35.20 -14.90
C THR A 102 -1.66 -33.75 -15.30
N TRP A 103 -2.02 -33.52 -16.57
CA TRP A 103 -2.49 -32.21 -17.02
C TRP A 103 -3.70 -31.70 -16.23
N SER A 104 -4.62 -32.58 -15.83
CA SER A 104 -5.77 -32.23 -15.01
C SER A 104 -5.37 -31.67 -13.65
N SER A 105 -4.35 -32.24 -13.00
CA SER A 105 -3.84 -31.74 -11.71
C SER A 105 -3.19 -30.35 -11.85
N LEU A 106 -2.49 -30.10 -12.96
CA LEU A 106 -1.93 -28.78 -13.26
C LEU A 106 -3.02 -27.74 -13.55
N LEU A 107 -4.05 -28.11 -14.32
CA LEU A 107 -5.19 -27.23 -14.59
C LEU A 107 -5.97 -26.90 -13.30
N ALA A 108 -6.17 -27.88 -12.42
CA ALA A 108 -6.81 -27.65 -11.13
C ALA A 108 -6.00 -26.67 -10.25
N ALA A 109 -4.66 -26.75 -10.28
CA ALA A 109 -3.81 -25.82 -9.56
C ALA A 109 -3.91 -24.37 -10.06
N LEU A 110 -4.40 -24.13 -11.28
CA LEU A 110 -4.59 -22.80 -11.86
C LEU A 110 -5.91 -22.12 -11.47
N ILE A 111 -6.83 -22.81 -10.78
CA ILE A 111 -8.13 -22.25 -10.41
C ILE A 111 -7.98 -20.92 -9.63
N PRO A 112 -7.13 -20.81 -8.58
CA PRO A 112 -6.95 -19.54 -7.87
C PRO A 112 -6.36 -18.43 -8.74
N ALA A 113 -5.42 -18.75 -9.63
CA ALA A 113 -4.88 -17.79 -10.60
C ALA A 113 -5.95 -17.30 -11.58
N ALA A 114 -6.80 -18.21 -12.07
CA ALA A 114 -7.90 -17.88 -12.97
C ALA A 114 -8.89 -16.90 -12.35
N LEU A 115 -9.16 -17.00 -11.03
CA LEU A 115 -10.01 -16.05 -10.32
C LEU A 115 -9.39 -14.64 -10.28
N VAL A 116 -8.09 -14.54 -9.97
CA VAL A 116 -7.38 -13.25 -9.96
C VAL A 116 -7.36 -12.63 -11.36
N ILE A 117 -7.07 -13.43 -12.38
CA ILE A 117 -7.04 -13.01 -13.79
C ILE A 117 -8.41 -12.55 -14.25
N ALA A 118 -9.46 -13.33 -13.98
CA ALA A 118 -10.83 -12.99 -14.33
C ALA A 118 -11.24 -11.66 -13.68
N GLN A 119 -10.89 -11.45 -12.41
CA GLN A 119 -11.15 -10.19 -11.72
C GLN A 119 -10.39 -9.01 -12.34
N ALA A 120 -9.11 -9.20 -12.72
CA ALA A 120 -8.29 -8.18 -13.37
C ALA A 120 -8.86 -7.76 -14.73
N VAL A 121 -9.19 -8.74 -15.58
CA VAL A 121 -9.82 -8.51 -16.89
C VAL A 121 -11.18 -7.84 -16.72
N PHE A 122 -12.03 -8.37 -15.85
CA PHE A 122 -13.37 -7.81 -15.61
C PHE A 122 -13.30 -6.35 -15.15
N THR A 123 -12.42 -6.05 -14.20
CA THR A 123 -12.28 -4.69 -13.64
C THR A 123 -11.72 -3.73 -14.68
N SER A 124 -10.65 -4.10 -15.39
CA SER A 124 -10.00 -3.25 -16.41
C SER A 124 -10.93 -2.92 -17.57
N VAL A 125 -11.73 -3.90 -18.03
CA VAL A 125 -12.72 -3.71 -19.10
C VAL A 125 -13.86 -2.80 -18.63
N ARG A 126 -14.39 -3.00 -17.41
CA ARG A 126 -15.54 -2.22 -16.92
C ARG A 126 -15.20 -0.82 -16.42
N GLN A 127 -14.02 -0.64 -15.81
CA GLN A 127 -13.67 0.60 -15.13
C GLN A 127 -12.82 1.54 -15.99
N SER A 128 -11.84 1.01 -16.71
CA SER A 128 -10.98 1.80 -17.60
C SER A 128 -11.31 1.67 -19.09
N GLN A 129 -12.39 0.95 -19.42
CA GLN A 129 -12.85 0.77 -20.81
C GLN A 129 -11.77 0.18 -21.72
N VAL A 130 -10.93 -0.72 -21.17
CA VAL A 130 -10.00 -1.51 -22.00
C VAL A 130 -10.83 -2.40 -22.93
N PRO A 131 -10.62 -2.36 -24.25
CA PRO A 131 -11.37 -3.23 -25.15
C PRO A 131 -11.11 -4.70 -24.83
N LEU A 132 -12.17 -5.51 -24.74
CA LEU A 132 -12.09 -6.92 -24.35
C LEU A 132 -11.09 -7.69 -25.22
N VAL A 133 -11.05 -7.41 -26.52
CA VAL A 133 -10.10 -8.04 -27.46
C VAL A 133 -8.65 -7.82 -27.01
N TRP A 134 -8.27 -6.60 -26.62
CA TRP A 134 -6.93 -6.33 -26.11
C TRP A 134 -6.67 -7.03 -24.78
N ALA A 135 -7.63 -7.04 -23.86
CA ALA A 135 -7.48 -7.76 -22.61
C ALA A 135 -7.22 -9.27 -22.84
N LEU A 136 -7.92 -9.88 -23.79
CA LEU A 136 -7.74 -11.30 -24.16
C LEU A 136 -6.40 -11.57 -24.87
N ILE A 137 -5.97 -10.69 -25.78
CA ILE A 137 -4.66 -10.78 -26.44
C ILE A 137 -3.54 -10.75 -25.40
N PHE A 138 -3.57 -9.78 -24.48
CA PHE A 138 -2.53 -9.65 -23.47
C PHE A 138 -2.61 -10.74 -22.39
N LEU A 139 -3.79 -11.26 -22.09
CA LEU A 139 -3.94 -12.48 -21.28
C LEU A 139 -3.20 -13.66 -21.93
N ALA A 140 -3.41 -13.90 -23.23
CA ALA A 140 -2.73 -14.95 -23.97
C ALA A 140 -1.21 -14.73 -24.01
N ALA A 141 -0.76 -13.48 -24.21
CA ALA A 141 0.65 -13.12 -24.13
C ALA A 141 1.23 -13.38 -22.72
N GLY A 142 0.46 -13.11 -21.66
CA GLY A 142 0.84 -13.40 -20.28
C GLY A 142 0.98 -14.90 -20.00
N ALA A 143 0.05 -15.72 -20.51
CA ALA A 143 0.16 -17.18 -20.44
C ALA A 143 1.40 -17.68 -21.21
N GLY A 144 1.67 -17.13 -22.40
CA GLY A 144 2.88 -17.39 -23.16
C GLY A 144 4.15 -17.03 -22.39
N LEU A 145 4.18 -15.88 -21.71
CA LEU A 145 5.30 -15.47 -20.87
C LEU A 145 5.51 -16.44 -19.70
N ALA A 146 4.44 -16.89 -19.02
CA ALA A 146 4.56 -17.90 -17.97
C ALA A 146 5.15 -19.22 -18.50
N LEU A 147 4.73 -19.65 -19.70
CA LEU A 147 5.30 -20.82 -20.37
C LEU A 147 6.78 -20.64 -20.73
N ILE A 148 7.19 -19.43 -21.15
CA ILE A 148 8.60 -19.11 -21.41
C ILE A 148 9.42 -19.25 -20.11
N ILE A 149 8.93 -18.76 -18.98
CA ILE A 149 9.63 -18.92 -17.69
C ILE A 149 9.76 -20.41 -17.30
N VAL A 150 8.71 -21.21 -17.50
CA VAL A 150 8.76 -22.67 -17.28
C VAL A 150 9.75 -23.32 -18.25
N TYR A 151 9.76 -22.92 -19.51
CA TYR A 151 10.73 -23.40 -20.50
C TYR A 151 12.17 -23.08 -20.11
N LEU A 152 12.45 -21.84 -19.66
CA LEU A 152 13.78 -21.46 -19.18
C LEU A 152 14.21 -22.28 -17.96
N ALA A 153 13.28 -22.59 -17.06
CA ALA A 153 13.54 -23.47 -15.92
C ALA A 153 13.91 -24.89 -16.35
N LEU A 154 13.17 -25.46 -17.30
CA LEU A 154 13.42 -26.78 -17.85
C LEU A 154 14.71 -26.84 -18.66
N PHE A 155 15.00 -25.79 -19.42
CA PHE A 155 16.26 -25.63 -20.15
C PHE A 155 17.44 -25.59 -19.17
N GLY A 156 17.36 -24.77 -18.13
CA GLY A 156 18.38 -24.71 -17.08
C GLY A 156 18.58 -26.05 -16.38
N TYR A 157 17.49 -26.79 -16.11
CA TYR A 157 17.57 -28.14 -15.57
C TYR A 157 18.29 -29.10 -16.53
N ALA A 158 17.91 -29.10 -17.82
CA ALA A 158 18.51 -29.97 -18.83
C ALA A 158 20.02 -29.74 -19.00
N VAL A 159 20.47 -28.48 -18.89
CA VAL A 159 21.89 -28.09 -18.95
C VAL A 159 22.68 -28.56 -17.71
N LEU A 160 22.06 -28.54 -16.53
CA LEU A 160 22.71 -28.88 -15.25
C LEU A 160 22.57 -30.35 -14.85
N ALA A 161 21.66 -31.10 -15.48
CA ALA A 161 21.41 -32.50 -15.18
C ALA A 161 22.58 -33.39 -15.67
N PRO A 162 23.21 -34.20 -14.80
CA PRO A 162 24.35 -35.05 -15.18
C PRO A 162 24.00 -36.17 -16.16
N SER A 163 22.78 -36.70 -16.07
CA SER A 163 22.20 -37.72 -16.96
C SER A 163 20.69 -37.73 -16.73
N ALA A 164 19.92 -37.04 -17.57
CA ALA A 164 18.47 -37.22 -17.54
C ALA A 164 18.18 -38.62 -18.10
N SER A 165 17.66 -39.54 -17.29
CA SER A 165 17.07 -40.82 -17.71
C SER A 165 15.58 -40.79 -17.42
N ALA A 166 14.77 -41.51 -18.19
CA ALA A 166 13.31 -41.60 -17.98
C ALA A 166 12.87 -41.86 -16.52
N PRO A 167 13.51 -42.75 -15.73
CA PRO A 167 13.16 -42.96 -14.32
C PRO A 167 13.52 -41.80 -13.36
N ASP A 168 14.40 -40.87 -13.76
CA ASP A 168 14.95 -39.85 -12.86
C ASP A 168 14.36 -38.45 -13.08
N PHE A 169 13.62 -38.21 -14.17
CA PHE A 169 13.03 -36.90 -14.42
C PHE A 169 11.92 -36.56 -13.40
N PRO A 170 11.95 -35.37 -12.79
CA PRO A 170 11.00 -35.01 -11.75
C PRO A 170 9.66 -34.53 -12.33
N ASP A 171 8.59 -35.28 -12.08
CA ASP A 171 7.19 -34.90 -12.33
C ASP A 171 6.74 -33.74 -11.41
N ILE A 172 7.20 -32.51 -11.68
CA ILE A 172 6.93 -31.31 -10.85
C ILE A 172 6.19 -30.22 -11.60
N LEU A 173 6.78 -29.68 -12.68
CA LEU A 173 6.20 -28.54 -13.41
C LEU A 173 5.33 -28.98 -14.59
N ILE A 174 5.80 -30.00 -15.33
CA ILE A 174 5.17 -30.55 -16.52
C ILE A 174 5.26 -32.08 -16.41
N PRO A 175 4.26 -32.85 -16.87
CA PRO A 175 4.33 -34.30 -16.88
C PRO A 175 5.57 -34.80 -17.65
N SER A 176 6.37 -35.65 -17.02
CA SER A 176 7.64 -36.20 -17.55
C SER A 176 7.51 -36.72 -18.98
N HIS A 177 6.52 -37.57 -19.25
CA HIS A 177 6.30 -38.18 -20.55
C HIS A 177 6.15 -37.18 -21.70
N ALA A 178 5.64 -35.97 -21.43
CA ALA A 178 5.41 -34.97 -22.46
C ALA A 178 6.68 -34.21 -22.86
N ILE A 179 7.66 -34.06 -21.96
CA ILE A 179 8.82 -33.17 -22.16
C ILE A 179 10.16 -33.90 -22.14
N LEU A 180 10.20 -35.13 -21.64
CA LEU A 180 11.43 -35.91 -21.50
C LEU A 180 12.22 -36.03 -22.81
N PRO A 181 11.64 -36.32 -24.00
CA PRO A 181 12.42 -36.42 -25.24
C PRO A 181 13.16 -35.11 -25.58
N TRP A 182 12.53 -33.96 -25.31
CA TRP A 182 13.14 -32.66 -25.52
C TRP A 182 14.26 -32.39 -24.50
N VAL A 183 14.04 -32.71 -23.22
CA VAL A 183 15.05 -32.55 -22.16
C VAL A 183 16.30 -33.38 -22.47
N LEU A 184 16.12 -34.63 -22.89
CA LEU A 184 17.22 -35.53 -23.30
C LEU A 184 18.03 -34.94 -24.47
N LYS A 185 17.33 -34.37 -25.46
CA LYS A 185 17.95 -33.70 -26.60
C LYS A 185 18.74 -32.46 -26.18
N VAL A 186 18.28 -31.70 -25.19
CA VAL A 186 19.01 -30.52 -24.69
C VAL A 186 20.22 -30.94 -23.83
N ALA A 187 20.07 -31.96 -23.00
CA ALA A 187 21.13 -32.48 -22.14
C ALA A 187 22.33 -33.05 -22.92
N SER A 188 22.11 -33.48 -24.18
CA SER A 188 23.16 -34.01 -25.06
C SER A 188 24.06 -32.93 -25.67
N PHE A 189 23.70 -31.65 -25.62
CA PHE A 189 24.59 -30.58 -26.07
C PHE A 189 25.86 -30.49 -25.20
N PRO A 190 27.02 -30.14 -25.78
CA PRO A 190 28.26 -30.01 -25.04
C PRO A 190 28.22 -28.76 -24.14
N VAL A 191 28.26 -28.96 -22.83
CA VAL A 191 28.32 -27.93 -21.80
C VAL A 191 29.63 -28.09 -21.01
N PRO A 192 30.35 -27.00 -20.67
CA PRO A 192 31.55 -27.05 -19.85
C PRO A 192 31.40 -27.88 -18.57
N ALA A 193 32.42 -28.66 -18.22
CA ALA A 193 32.38 -29.59 -17.09
C ALA A 193 32.07 -28.90 -15.74
N TRP A 194 32.54 -27.66 -15.56
CA TRP A 194 32.27 -26.89 -14.35
C TRP A 194 30.78 -26.57 -14.15
N ILE A 195 30.01 -26.39 -15.24
CA ILE A 195 28.56 -26.16 -15.20
C ILE A 195 27.84 -27.44 -14.81
N ARG A 196 28.21 -28.59 -15.40
CA ARG A 196 27.61 -29.89 -15.06
C ARG A 196 27.89 -30.31 -13.62
N ASN A 197 29.07 -29.97 -13.11
CA ASN A 197 29.48 -30.27 -11.73
C ASN A 197 28.91 -29.28 -10.70
N LEU A 198 28.22 -28.22 -11.11
CA LEU A 198 27.67 -27.21 -10.21
C LEU A 198 26.65 -27.80 -9.23
N SER A 199 25.78 -28.71 -9.71
CA SER A 199 24.77 -29.37 -8.87
C SER A 199 25.40 -30.23 -7.78
N ALA A 200 26.45 -31.00 -8.11
CA ALA A 200 27.22 -31.81 -7.16
C ALA A 200 28.03 -30.94 -6.17
N SER A 201 28.61 -29.84 -6.66
CA SER A 201 29.33 -28.86 -5.83
C SER A 201 28.41 -28.21 -4.79
N ILE A 202 27.17 -27.87 -5.18
CA ILE A 202 26.17 -27.32 -4.26
C ILE A 202 25.69 -28.39 -3.26
N GLY A 203 25.29 -29.57 -3.75
CA GLY A 203 24.73 -30.63 -2.91
C GLY A 203 25.73 -31.18 -1.88
N SER A 204 27.00 -31.32 -2.26
CA SER A 204 28.07 -31.77 -1.35
C SER A 204 28.34 -30.81 -0.18
N ARG A 205 28.06 -29.52 -0.36
CA ARG A 205 28.22 -28.45 0.65
C ARG A 205 26.97 -28.21 1.50
N LEU A 206 25.87 -28.92 1.26
CA LEU A 206 24.66 -28.76 2.05
C LEU A 206 24.87 -29.30 3.48
N PRO A 207 24.46 -28.54 4.52
CA PRO A 207 24.60 -28.99 5.91
C PRO A 207 23.73 -30.22 6.24
N CYS A 208 22.66 -30.46 5.48
CA CYS A 208 21.87 -31.69 5.54
C CYS A 208 21.61 -32.19 4.11
N ARG A 209 22.11 -33.39 3.79
CA ARG A 209 21.93 -34.03 2.48
C ARG A 209 20.61 -34.82 2.37
N SER A 210 20.06 -35.25 3.50
CA SER A 210 18.84 -36.06 3.54
C SER A 210 17.68 -35.34 2.85
N GLY A 211 17.11 -35.99 1.84
CA GLY A 211 16.03 -35.47 1.00
C GLY A 211 16.42 -34.33 0.05
N TYR A 212 17.68 -33.89 0.02
CA TYR A 212 18.17 -32.86 -0.91
C TYR A 212 19.13 -33.41 -1.96
N ALA A 213 19.97 -34.36 -1.58
CA ALA A 213 21.01 -34.94 -2.44
C ALA A 213 21.12 -36.45 -2.26
N ASP A 214 21.65 -37.12 -3.29
CA ASP A 214 22.03 -38.53 -3.24
C ASP A 214 23.32 -38.77 -2.42
N ALA A 215 23.74 -40.03 -2.33
CA ALA A 215 24.93 -40.43 -1.58
C ALA A 215 26.22 -39.80 -2.17
N GLU A 216 26.23 -39.55 -3.48
CA GLU A 216 27.32 -38.92 -4.22
C GLU A 216 27.31 -37.38 -4.06
N GLY A 217 26.34 -36.81 -3.34
CA GLY A 217 26.24 -35.37 -3.09
C GLY A 217 25.62 -34.58 -4.25
N ARG A 218 25.00 -35.23 -5.23
CA ARG A 218 24.26 -34.59 -6.32
C ARG A 218 22.84 -34.27 -5.87
N LEU A 219 22.37 -33.05 -6.15
CA LEU A 219 21.01 -32.66 -5.82
C LEU A 219 19.99 -33.57 -6.50
N PHE A 220 18.93 -33.94 -5.77
CA PHE A 220 17.85 -34.68 -6.37
C PHE A 220 17.25 -33.89 -7.53
N PRO A 221 16.84 -34.57 -8.63
CA PRO A 221 16.38 -33.92 -9.85
C PRO A 221 15.31 -32.85 -9.62
N GLY A 222 14.38 -33.11 -8.71
CA GLY A 222 13.33 -32.14 -8.40
C GLY A 222 13.83 -30.88 -7.69
N HIS A 223 14.79 -30.99 -6.78
CA HIS A 223 15.40 -29.81 -6.15
C HIS A 223 16.23 -28.99 -7.14
N LEU A 224 16.88 -29.65 -8.11
CA LEU A 224 17.55 -28.97 -9.21
C LEU A 224 16.55 -28.18 -10.08
N LEU A 225 15.44 -28.82 -10.48
CA LEU A 225 14.38 -28.15 -11.25
C LEU A 225 13.72 -27.01 -10.46
N ALA A 226 13.53 -27.20 -9.15
CA ALA A 226 13.01 -26.16 -8.26
C ALA A 226 13.94 -24.94 -8.20
N ALA A 227 15.25 -25.18 -8.13
CA ALA A 227 16.25 -24.12 -8.12
C ALA A 227 16.27 -23.36 -9.45
N THR A 228 16.28 -24.06 -10.59
CA THR A 228 16.26 -23.41 -11.90
C THR A 228 14.95 -22.66 -12.15
N PHE A 229 13.82 -23.18 -11.67
CA PHE A 229 12.53 -22.48 -11.74
C PHE A 229 12.50 -21.22 -10.87
N THR A 230 13.01 -21.32 -9.63
CA THR A 230 13.14 -20.16 -8.74
C THR A 230 14.03 -19.09 -9.36
N LEU A 231 15.15 -19.48 -9.99
CA LEU A 231 16.04 -18.53 -10.69
C LEU A 231 15.37 -17.92 -11.93
N ALA A 232 14.72 -18.73 -12.76
CA ALA A 232 14.01 -18.25 -13.95
C ALA A 232 12.89 -17.27 -13.59
N LEU A 233 12.23 -17.47 -12.44
CA LEU A 233 11.20 -16.58 -11.93
C LEU A 233 11.78 -15.30 -11.29
N LEU A 234 12.76 -15.43 -10.39
CA LEU A 234 13.22 -14.33 -9.55
C LEU A 234 14.29 -13.47 -10.21
N LEU A 235 15.16 -13.99 -11.08
CA LEU A 235 16.25 -13.21 -11.69
C LEU A 235 15.73 -12.11 -12.62
N PRO A 236 14.78 -12.35 -13.54
CA PRO A 236 14.23 -11.28 -14.38
C PRO A 236 13.53 -10.21 -13.54
N SER A 237 12.82 -10.60 -12.48
CA SER A 237 12.16 -9.66 -11.57
C SER A 237 13.14 -8.88 -10.70
N ALA A 238 14.23 -9.51 -10.26
CA ALA A 238 15.30 -8.84 -9.52
C ALA A 238 16.07 -7.87 -10.42
N PHE A 239 16.35 -8.25 -11.67
CA PHE A 239 16.93 -7.37 -12.68
C PHE A 239 16.02 -6.20 -12.99
N PHE A 240 14.72 -6.44 -13.22
CA PHE A 240 13.74 -5.37 -13.41
C PHE A 240 13.68 -4.45 -12.19
N GLY A 241 13.70 -5.00 -10.98
CA GLY A 241 13.76 -4.21 -9.76
C GLY A 241 15.04 -3.42 -9.61
N TRP A 242 16.18 -3.98 -10.00
CA TRP A 242 17.46 -3.28 -10.05
C TRP A 242 17.42 -2.12 -11.04
N VAL A 243 16.89 -2.33 -12.25
CA VAL A 243 16.67 -1.27 -13.26
C VAL A 243 15.75 -0.17 -12.70
N VAL A 244 14.66 -0.52 -12.05
CA VAL A 244 13.74 0.46 -11.43
C VAL A 244 14.42 1.24 -10.30
N LEU A 245 15.31 0.62 -9.53
CA LEU A 245 16.06 1.31 -8.49
C LEU A 245 17.12 2.24 -9.08
N TRP A 246 17.89 1.77 -10.06
CA TRP A 246 19.06 2.46 -10.60
C TRP A 246 18.71 3.61 -11.55
N PHE A 247 17.73 3.39 -12.41
CA PHE A 247 17.34 4.40 -13.42
C PHE A 247 16.21 5.30 -12.94
N SER A 248 15.66 5.07 -11.74
CA SER A 248 14.50 5.77 -11.19
C SER A 248 13.44 6.06 -12.26
N PRO A 249 13.01 5.06 -13.07
CA PRO A 249 12.14 5.31 -14.19
C PRO A 249 10.82 5.96 -13.71
N PRO A 250 10.14 6.72 -14.59
CA PRO A 250 8.92 7.43 -14.23
C PRO A 250 7.77 6.48 -13.85
N ALA A 251 7.87 5.19 -14.16
CA ALA A 251 6.81 4.20 -13.96
C ALA A 251 7.23 3.08 -12.99
N TYR A 252 6.43 2.91 -11.94
CA TYR A 252 6.44 1.73 -11.06
C TYR A 252 5.57 0.63 -11.68
N PRO A 253 5.90 -0.66 -11.48
CA PRO A 253 5.03 -1.74 -11.90
C PRO A 253 3.69 -1.69 -11.17
N PRO A 254 2.62 -2.26 -11.74
CA PRO A 254 1.32 -2.32 -11.10
C PRO A 254 1.40 -2.92 -9.69
N ALA A 255 0.63 -2.35 -8.77
CA ALA A 255 0.59 -2.85 -7.40
C ALA A 255 0.19 -4.33 -7.32
N LEU A 256 -0.73 -4.80 -8.18
CA LEU A 256 -1.11 -6.22 -8.24
C LEU A 256 0.07 -7.12 -8.62
N CYS A 257 0.85 -6.73 -9.63
CA CYS A 257 2.05 -7.48 -10.01
C CYS A 257 3.06 -7.55 -8.85
N SER A 258 3.20 -6.46 -8.10
CA SER A 258 4.10 -6.43 -6.93
C SER A 258 3.64 -7.38 -5.83
N ILE A 259 2.33 -7.44 -5.54
CA ILE A 259 1.74 -8.37 -4.57
C ILE A 259 1.91 -9.82 -5.04
N LEU A 260 1.61 -10.12 -6.31
CA LEU A 260 1.77 -11.48 -6.86
C LEU A 260 3.23 -11.93 -6.83
N PHE A 261 4.16 -11.04 -7.15
CA PHE A 261 5.58 -11.33 -7.03
C PHE A 261 5.99 -11.61 -5.57
N LEU A 262 5.54 -10.79 -4.63
CA LEU A 262 5.79 -11.01 -3.20
C LEU A 262 5.25 -12.39 -2.78
N LEU A 263 4.03 -12.75 -3.17
CA LEU A 263 3.46 -14.08 -2.89
C LEU A 263 4.32 -15.20 -3.49
N ALA A 264 4.82 -15.04 -4.72
CA ALA A 264 5.71 -16.02 -5.34
C ALA A 264 7.00 -16.21 -4.53
N PHE A 265 7.63 -15.10 -4.12
CA PHE A 265 8.82 -15.12 -3.28
C PHE A 265 8.56 -15.79 -1.93
N LEU A 266 7.48 -15.42 -1.24
CA LEU A 266 7.14 -15.97 0.08
C LEU A 266 6.82 -17.47 0.02
N VAL A 267 6.17 -17.95 -1.05
CA VAL A 267 5.94 -19.39 -1.26
C VAL A 267 7.25 -20.15 -1.29
N TRP A 268 8.21 -19.73 -2.11
CA TRP A 268 9.50 -20.40 -2.23
C TRP A 268 10.32 -20.29 -0.96
N ALA A 269 10.41 -19.10 -0.37
CA ALA A 269 11.18 -18.84 0.84
C ALA A 269 10.64 -19.64 2.04
N PHE A 270 9.35 -19.52 2.35
CA PHE A 270 8.80 -20.20 3.52
C PHE A 270 8.67 -21.71 3.32
N ASN A 271 8.31 -22.22 2.14
CA ASN A 271 8.33 -23.66 1.92
C ASN A 271 9.76 -24.22 1.96
N GLY A 272 10.75 -23.49 1.44
CA GLY A 272 12.16 -23.89 1.52
C GLY A 272 12.67 -23.95 2.96
N LEU A 273 12.37 -22.91 3.75
CA LEU A 273 12.71 -22.86 5.19
C LEU A 273 11.96 -23.93 5.98
N CYS A 274 10.65 -24.12 5.73
CA CYS A 274 9.88 -25.18 6.38
C CYS A 274 10.46 -26.54 6.05
N PHE A 275 10.73 -26.80 4.77
CA PHE A 275 11.38 -28.02 4.36
C PHE A 275 12.67 -28.14 5.19
N TYR A 276 13.60 -27.18 5.17
CA TYR A 276 14.83 -27.26 5.97
C TYR A 276 14.62 -27.56 7.47
N PHE A 277 13.80 -26.77 8.18
CA PHE A 277 13.58 -26.89 9.62
C PHE A 277 12.75 -28.11 10.05
N ASP A 278 11.86 -28.61 9.19
CA ASP A 278 11.03 -29.78 9.49
C ASP A 278 11.90 -31.04 9.73
N TYR A 279 13.13 -31.11 9.18
CA TYR A 279 14.08 -32.20 9.49
C TYR A 279 14.51 -32.21 10.95
N TRP A 280 14.70 -31.02 11.54
CA TRP A 280 15.02 -30.87 12.96
C TRP A 280 13.76 -30.86 13.85
N ARG A 281 12.58 -31.09 13.25
CA ARG A 281 11.27 -30.99 13.92
C ARG A 281 11.05 -29.63 14.59
N ILE A 282 11.65 -28.57 14.03
CA ILE A 282 11.52 -27.20 14.52
C ILE A 282 10.34 -26.53 13.78
N PRO A 283 9.22 -26.21 14.47
CA PRO A 283 8.08 -25.56 13.83
C PRO A 283 8.42 -24.11 13.47
N LEU A 284 8.73 -23.87 12.19
CA LEU A 284 9.12 -22.53 11.70
C LEU A 284 8.13 -21.44 12.10
N LEU A 285 6.81 -21.72 12.09
CA LEU A 285 5.81 -20.73 12.46
C LEU A 285 5.97 -20.29 13.92
N THR A 286 6.17 -21.23 14.84
CA THR A 286 6.39 -20.94 16.26
C THR A 286 7.69 -20.16 16.46
N CYS A 287 8.77 -20.56 15.79
CA CYS A 287 10.04 -19.81 15.84
C CYS A 287 9.87 -18.39 15.29
N SER A 288 9.17 -18.21 14.17
CA SER A 288 8.90 -16.88 13.61
C SER A 288 8.08 -16.00 14.57
N VAL A 289 7.07 -16.57 15.22
CA VAL A 289 6.27 -15.85 16.24
C VAL A 289 7.12 -15.49 17.46
N LEU A 290 7.92 -16.42 17.98
CA LEU A 290 8.80 -16.17 19.12
C LEU A 290 9.87 -15.13 18.79
N ILE A 291 10.45 -15.17 17.59
CA ILE A 291 11.38 -14.15 17.11
C ILE A 291 10.68 -12.80 17.05
N ALA A 292 9.48 -12.72 16.46
CA ALA A 292 8.71 -11.48 16.38
C ALA A 292 8.36 -10.92 17.78
N LEU A 293 7.96 -11.77 18.72
CA LEU A 293 7.68 -11.37 20.10
C LEU A 293 8.97 -10.91 20.81
N SER A 294 10.06 -11.66 20.70
CA SER A 294 11.36 -11.33 21.29
C SER A 294 11.93 -10.01 20.75
N ALA A 295 11.73 -9.72 19.47
CA ALA A 295 12.08 -8.45 18.86
C ALA A 295 11.27 -7.29 19.49
N GLY A 296 10.02 -7.51 19.85
CA GLY A 296 9.20 -6.53 20.58
C GLY A 296 9.70 -6.22 22.00
N PHE A 297 10.44 -7.13 22.64
CA PHE A 297 11.04 -6.94 23.97
C PHE A 297 12.51 -6.50 23.93
N ALA A 298 13.14 -6.46 22.76
CA ALA A 298 14.52 -6.02 22.65
C ALA A 298 14.63 -4.51 22.99
N PRO A 299 15.60 -4.09 23.82
CA PRO A 299 15.84 -2.68 24.11
C PRO A 299 16.34 -1.89 22.88
N ILE A 300 16.64 -2.59 21.78
CA ILE A 300 16.95 -2.02 20.49
C ILE A 300 15.63 -1.58 19.85
N ARG A 301 15.31 -0.29 19.94
CA ARG A 301 14.24 0.27 19.10
C ARG A 301 14.65 0.09 17.63
N PHE A 302 13.89 -0.72 16.91
CA PHE A 302 13.98 -0.76 15.45
C PHE A 302 13.47 0.58 14.92
N HIS A 303 14.38 1.55 14.78
CA HIS A 303 14.13 2.84 14.13
C HIS A 303 13.85 2.56 12.66
N GLY A 304 12.58 2.26 12.38
CA GLY A 304 12.20 1.63 11.13
C GLY A 304 11.85 2.60 10.04
N TYR A 305 11.21 3.73 10.37
CA TYR A 305 10.57 4.62 9.41
C TYR A 305 10.83 6.08 9.80
N GLU A 306 11.76 6.73 9.12
CA GLU A 306 12.13 8.13 9.37
C GLU A 306 11.88 8.99 8.12
N PHE A 307 11.62 10.27 8.35
CA PHE A 307 11.59 11.28 7.29
C PHE A 307 12.64 12.36 7.57
N ARG A 308 13.13 13.00 6.50
CA ARG A 308 14.16 14.04 6.64
C ARG A 308 13.55 15.28 7.28
N ALA A 309 14.12 15.66 8.42
CA ALA A 309 13.81 16.89 9.11
C ALA A 309 15.10 17.65 9.43
N TRP A 310 15.05 18.97 9.32
CA TRP A 310 16.19 19.86 9.56
C TRP A 310 15.88 20.80 10.70
N PRO A 311 16.84 21.18 11.56
CA PRO A 311 16.61 22.20 12.57
C PRO A 311 16.10 23.50 11.93
N MET A 312 15.11 24.14 12.55
CA MET A 312 14.60 25.43 12.07
C MET A 312 15.72 26.49 12.04
N PRO A 313 15.74 27.39 11.04
CA PRO A 313 16.62 28.56 11.05
C PRO A 313 16.41 29.42 12.30
N ARG A 314 17.48 30.08 12.77
CA ARG A 314 17.43 31.00 13.93
C ARG A 314 17.97 32.38 13.52
N PRO A 315 17.19 33.48 13.64
CA PRO A 315 15.79 33.51 14.08
C PRO A 315 14.82 32.99 13.01
N PRO A 316 13.71 32.33 13.38
CA PRO A 316 12.70 31.91 12.42
C PRO A 316 11.98 33.14 11.84
N VAL A 317 11.56 33.07 10.57
CA VAL A 317 10.63 34.07 10.05
C VAL A 317 9.32 33.93 10.83
N ARG A 318 8.85 34.99 11.48
CA ARG A 318 7.57 34.97 12.19
C ARG A 318 6.47 35.42 11.23
N LEU A 319 5.44 34.58 11.09
CA LEU A 319 4.26 34.90 10.31
C LEU A 319 3.05 34.30 11.03
N GLU A 320 2.14 35.17 11.48
CA GLU A 320 0.98 34.76 12.28
C GLU A 320 -0.33 35.02 11.51
N PRO A 321 -1.44 34.34 11.86
CA PRO A 321 -2.74 34.52 11.20
C PRO A 321 -3.19 35.98 11.03
N GLU A 322 -2.93 36.83 12.03
CA GLU A 322 -3.24 38.26 11.99
C GLU A 322 -2.55 38.99 10.83
N ASP A 323 -1.32 38.61 10.48
CA ASP A 323 -0.58 39.24 9.39
C ASP A 323 -1.19 38.94 8.02
N LEU A 324 -1.81 37.76 7.85
CA LEU A 324 -2.43 37.35 6.58
C LEU A 324 -3.81 37.98 6.35
N VAL A 325 -4.48 38.41 7.41
CA VAL A 325 -5.84 38.97 7.35
C VAL A 325 -5.87 40.50 7.53
N ARG A 326 -4.71 41.12 7.78
CA ARG A 326 -4.61 42.55 8.08
C ARG A 326 -5.14 43.40 6.92
N GLY A 327 -6.16 44.20 7.22
CA GLY A 327 -6.80 45.09 6.23
C GLY A 327 -7.62 44.36 5.17
N GLU A 328 -7.91 43.07 5.35
CA GLU A 328 -8.66 42.26 4.38
C GLU A 328 -10.16 42.29 4.71
N PRO A 329 -11.02 42.85 3.82
CA PRO A 329 -12.45 42.98 4.11
C PRO A 329 -13.20 41.66 4.01
N ARG A 330 -12.64 40.69 3.26
CA ARG A 330 -13.24 39.38 3.00
C ARG A 330 -12.17 38.31 3.06
N VAL A 331 -12.37 37.33 3.94
CA VAL A 331 -11.43 36.23 4.18
C VAL A 331 -12.10 34.90 3.91
N ILE A 332 -11.46 34.08 3.08
CA ILE A 332 -11.86 32.69 2.81
C ILE A 332 -10.87 31.76 3.50
N ILE A 333 -11.42 30.79 4.24
CA ILE A 333 -10.69 29.69 4.86
C ILE A 333 -11.21 28.39 4.26
N VAL A 334 -10.33 27.49 3.85
CA VAL A 334 -10.72 26.17 3.34
C VAL A 334 -10.33 25.09 4.33
N ALA A 335 -11.27 24.20 4.64
CA ALA A 335 -11.01 22.95 5.35
C ALA A 335 -11.24 21.78 4.38
N ALA A 336 -10.21 20.98 4.09
CA ALA A 336 -10.27 19.90 3.11
C ALA A 336 -10.08 18.54 3.77
N GLU A 337 -11.12 17.69 3.66
CA GLU A 337 -11.15 16.42 4.37
C GLU A 337 -10.21 15.35 3.78
N GLY A 338 -9.88 14.36 4.60
CA GLY A 338 -9.14 13.18 4.19
C GLY A 338 -9.99 12.11 3.51
N GLY A 339 -9.38 11.32 2.61
CA GLY A 339 -10.11 10.32 1.83
C GLY A 339 -9.35 9.63 0.71
N GLY A 340 -8.02 9.52 0.81
CA GLY A 340 -7.20 8.95 -0.28
C GLY A 340 -7.28 9.75 -1.58
N ILE A 341 -7.20 9.07 -2.72
CA ILE A 341 -7.13 9.74 -4.04
C ILE A 341 -8.41 10.49 -4.42
N GLN A 342 -9.58 10.04 -3.94
CA GLN A 342 -10.84 10.73 -4.17
C GLN A 342 -10.78 12.15 -3.60
N ALA A 343 -10.34 12.27 -2.36
CA ALA A 343 -10.21 13.56 -1.69
C ALA A 343 -9.15 14.46 -2.35
N ALA A 344 -8.06 13.87 -2.83
CA ALA A 344 -7.05 14.60 -3.59
C ALA A 344 -7.63 15.21 -4.86
N ALA A 345 -8.33 14.42 -5.66
CA ALA A 345 -8.93 14.87 -6.91
C ALA A 345 -10.04 15.89 -6.69
N TRP A 346 -10.96 15.64 -5.75
CA TRP A 346 -12.08 16.56 -5.47
C TRP A 346 -11.61 17.90 -4.89
N THR A 347 -10.66 17.87 -3.96
CA THR A 347 -10.07 19.10 -3.38
C THR A 347 -9.38 19.93 -4.45
N ALA A 348 -8.56 19.30 -5.30
CA ALA A 348 -7.89 20.02 -6.38
C ALA A 348 -8.88 20.54 -7.43
N GLU A 349 -9.94 19.79 -7.76
CA GLU A 349 -10.99 20.23 -8.68
C GLU A 349 -11.69 21.49 -8.15
N ILE A 350 -12.21 21.46 -6.91
CA ILE A 350 -12.90 22.62 -6.32
C ILE A 350 -11.98 23.83 -6.27
N LEU A 351 -10.77 23.70 -5.72
CA LEU A 351 -9.87 24.84 -5.56
C LEU A 351 -9.47 25.45 -6.92
N MET A 352 -9.22 24.62 -7.93
CA MET A 352 -8.91 25.11 -9.28
C MET A 352 -10.10 25.81 -9.94
N ARG A 353 -11.33 25.32 -9.72
CA ARG A 353 -12.54 25.95 -10.27
C ARG A 353 -12.87 27.26 -9.57
N LEU A 354 -12.77 27.29 -8.23
CA LEU A 354 -13.01 28.51 -7.46
C LEU A 354 -11.93 29.58 -7.71
N SER A 355 -10.69 29.19 -7.98
CA SER A 355 -9.62 30.12 -8.39
C SER A 355 -9.90 30.83 -9.72
N ALA A 356 -10.77 30.29 -10.57
CA ALA A 356 -11.24 31.00 -11.76
C ALA A 356 -12.24 32.14 -11.43
N ILE A 357 -12.80 32.17 -10.22
CA ILE A 357 -13.63 33.28 -9.75
C ILE A 357 -12.68 34.44 -9.38
N PRO A 358 -12.77 35.61 -10.03
CA PRO A 358 -11.78 36.62 -9.77
C PRO A 358 -11.89 37.15 -8.33
N GLY A 359 -10.74 37.41 -7.69
CA GLY A 359 -10.67 37.78 -6.27
C GLY A 359 -10.71 36.61 -5.29
N PHE A 360 -11.03 35.37 -5.71
CA PHE A 360 -11.00 34.20 -4.82
C PHE A 360 -9.60 33.97 -4.25
N ASP A 361 -8.58 33.93 -5.12
CA ASP A 361 -7.20 33.70 -4.71
C ASP A 361 -6.67 34.78 -3.75
N CYS A 362 -7.13 36.02 -3.89
CA CYS A 362 -6.76 37.11 -2.98
C CYS A 362 -7.45 36.97 -1.62
N ALA A 363 -8.72 36.56 -1.60
CA ALA A 363 -9.50 36.37 -0.39
C ALA A 363 -9.13 35.08 0.37
N LEU A 364 -8.61 34.06 -0.31
CA LEU A 364 -8.17 32.81 0.31
C LEU A 364 -6.93 33.04 1.18
N LYS A 365 -7.09 32.97 2.50
CA LYS A 365 -6.00 33.22 3.46
C LYS A 365 -5.48 31.97 4.14
N ALA A 366 -6.28 30.90 4.23
CA ALA A 366 -5.84 29.65 4.85
C ALA A 366 -6.46 28.41 4.19
N ILE A 367 -5.67 27.34 4.12
CA ILE A 367 -6.09 25.99 3.74
C ILE A 367 -5.64 25.02 4.83
N SER A 368 -6.58 24.40 5.54
CA SER A 368 -6.34 23.28 6.44
C SER A 368 -6.75 21.99 5.76
N ALA A 369 -5.81 21.09 5.51
CA ALA A 369 -6.06 19.90 4.72
C ALA A 369 -5.55 18.63 5.42
N VAL A 370 -6.24 17.52 5.18
CA VAL A 370 -5.94 16.22 5.82
C VAL A 370 -5.76 15.14 4.77
N SER A 371 -4.77 14.26 4.93
CA SER A 371 -4.59 13.06 4.10
C SER A 371 -4.66 13.34 2.59
N GLY A 372 -5.58 12.69 1.87
CA GLY A 372 -5.87 12.97 0.46
C GLY A 372 -6.14 14.44 0.14
N GLY A 373 -6.87 15.15 1.00
CA GLY A 373 -7.09 16.60 0.86
C GLY A 373 -5.78 17.40 0.86
N SER A 374 -4.77 16.99 1.64
CA SER A 374 -3.44 17.61 1.60
C SER A 374 -2.74 17.42 0.25
N VAL A 375 -2.90 16.27 -0.38
CA VAL A 375 -2.37 16.02 -1.74
C VAL A 375 -3.05 16.96 -2.74
N GLY A 376 -4.37 17.10 -2.68
CA GLY A 376 -5.13 18.03 -3.54
C GLY A 376 -4.74 19.50 -3.33
N ALA A 377 -4.64 19.92 -2.05
CA ALA A 377 -4.23 21.26 -1.67
C ALA A 377 -2.79 21.57 -2.12
N MET A 378 -1.85 20.62 -1.97
CA MET A 378 -0.48 20.75 -2.45
C MET A 378 -0.45 21.06 -3.95
N HIS A 379 -1.20 20.32 -4.77
CA HIS A 379 -1.27 20.57 -6.21
C HIS A 379 -1.83 21.96 -6.53
N TYR A 380 -2.85 22.41 -5.79
CA TYR A 380 -3.43 23.74 -5.98
C TYR A 380 -2.46 24.88 -5.60
N VAL A 381 -1.80 24.82 -4.44
CA VAL A 381 -0.87 25.90 -4.02
C VAL A 381 0.40 25.93 -4.85
N THR A 382 0.75 24.81 -5.50
CA THR A 382 1.87 24.71 -6.44
C THR A 382 1.44 24.81 -7.91
N ARG A 383 0.22 25.28 -8.19
CA ARG A 383 -0.32 25.35 -9.56
C ARG A 383 0.49 26.23 -10.52
N ALA A 384 1.17 27.24 -9.99
CA ALA A 384 2.02 28.14 -10.76
C ALA A 384 3.36 27.49 -11.19
N ASN A 385 3.72 26.35 -10.60
CA ASN A 385 4.96 25.65 -10.93
C ASN A 385 4.82 24.94 -12.29
N PRO A 386 5.82 25.03 -13.20
CA PRO A 386 5.77 24.36 -14.48
C PRO A 386 5.66 22.83 -14.29
N GLY A 387 4.57 22.25 -14.78
CA GLY A 387 4.31 20.82 -14.64
C GLY A 387 3.40 20.30 -15.74
N PRO A 388 3.29 18.97 -15.91
CA PRO A 388 2.46 18.38 -16.95
C PRO A 388 0.98 18.58 -16.61
N GLY A 389 0.40 19.60 -17.23
CA GLY A 389 -1.03 19.90 -17.17
C GLY A 389 -1.53 20.56 -15.87
N PRO A 390 -2.83 20.91 -15.84
CA PRO A 390 -3.50 21.52 -14.70
C PRO A 390 -3.35 20.73 -13.38
N ALA A 391 -3.35 21.45 -12.25
CA ALA A 391 -3.19 20.87 -10.91
C ALA A 391 -4.25 19.80 -10.55
N ASN A 392 -5.50 20.01 -10.97
CA ASN A 392 -6.59 19.05 -10.77
C ASN A 392 -6.38 17.74 -11.55
N LEU A 393 -5.71 17.76 -12.70
CA LEU A 393 -5.34 16.53 -13.42
C LEU A 393 -4.16 15.82 -12.75
N ARG A 394 -3.15 16.58 -12.26
CA ARG A 394 -2.02 16.02 -11.52
C ARG A 394 -2.48 15.31 -10.24
N ALA A 395 -3.45 15.88 -9.53
CA ALA A 395 -4.02 15.29 -8.31
C ALA A 395 -4.77 13.95 -8.54
N ARG A 396 -5.12 13.62 -9.79
CA ARG A 396 -5.75 12.33 -10.16
C ARG A 396 -4.73 11.23 -10.44
N ALA A 397 -3.43 11.55 -10.45
CA ALA A 397 -2.38 10.60 -10.79
C ALA A 397 -2.25 9.48 -9.73
N SER A 398 -2.10 8.24 -10.20
CA SER A 398 -1.99 7.07 -9.32
C SER A 398 -0.76 7.12 -8.42
N LEU A 399 -0.98 6.95 -7.12
CA LEU A 399 0.06 6.76 -6.10
C LEU A 399 0.10 5.30 -5.60
N LEU A 400 -0.73 4.41 -6.14
CA LEU A 400 -0.84 3.02 -5.68
C LEU A 400 0.36 2.13 -6.06
N ASN A 401 0.89 2.29 -7.26
CA ASN A 401 2.03 1.50 -7.76
C ASN A 401 3.32 1.64 -6.93
N PRO A 402 3.79 2.86 -6.55
CA PRO A 402 4.97 2.98 -5.69
C PRO A 402 4.79 2.34 -4.32
N ILE A 403 3.56 2.35 -3.77
CA ILE A 403 3.22 1.70 -2.50
C ILE A 403 3.35 0.18 -2.64
N GLY A 404 2.68 -0.41 -3.65
CA GLY A 404 2.73 -1.86 -3.88
C GLY A 404 4.14 -2.38 -4.17
N TRP A 405 4.91 -1.64 -4.98
CA TRP A 405 6.31 -1.96 -5.26
C TRP A 405 7.16 -1.97 -3.99
N SER A 406 7.05 -0.93 -3.17
CA SER A 406 7.89 -0.79 -1.98
C SER A 406 7.53 -1.80 -0.90
N LEU A 407 6.24 -2.15 -0.77
CA LEU A 407 5.82 -3.27 0.07
C LEU A 407 6.51 -4.58 -0.33
N ALA A 408 6.50 -4.90 -1.63
CA ALA A 408 7.04 -6.15 -2.14
C ALA A 408 8.57 -6.22 -2.08
N PHE A 409 9.27 -5.12 -2.38
CA PHE A 409 10.72 -5.15 -2.59
C PHE A 409 11.56 -4.47 -1.50
N ARG A 410 10.99 -3.55 -0.72
CA ARG A 410 11.73 -2.70 0.23
C ARG A 410 11.37 -3.02 1.66
N ASP A 411 10.09 -3.02 2.00
CA ASP A 411 9.63 -3.33 3.36
C ASP A 411 9.85 -4.80 3.71
N SER A 412 9.69 -5.70 2.72
CA SER A 412 10.01 -7.13 2.85
C SER A 412 11.50 -7.40 3.11
N ARG A 413 12.40 -6.44 2.90
CA ARG A 413 13.83 -6.54 3.29
C ARG A 413 14.02 -6.20 4.77
N ARG A 414 13.34 -5.15 5.26
CA ARG A 414 13.38 -4.72 6.67
C ARG A 414 12.79 -5.79 7.60
N LEU A 415 11.77 -6.52 7.13
CA LEU A 415 11.17 -7.63 7.87
C LEU A 415 12.06 -8.89 7.99
N ARG A 416 13.21 -8.97 7.29
CA ARG A 416 13.95 -10.23 7.17
C ARG A 416 14.54 -10.70 8.49
N TYR A 417 15.11 -9.84 9.33
CA TYR A 417 15.66 -10.23 10.63
C TYR A 417 15.80 -9.01 11.56
N PRO A 418 14.92 -8.80 12.55
CA PRO A 418 15.07 -7.70 13.50
C PRO A 418 16.46 -7.72 14.17
N GLY A 419 16.96 -8.88 14.61
CA GLY A 419 18.27 -8.98 15.28
C GLY A 419 19.52 -9.02 14.37
N LEU A 420 19.39 -9.42 13.10
CA LEU A 420 20.53 -9.59 12.17
C LEU A 420 20.69 -8.42 11.20
N HIS A 421 19.67 -7.55 11.12
CA HIS A 421 19.65 -6.38 10.24
C HIS A 421 20.89 -5.50 10.44
N HIS A 422 21.34 -5.26 11.67
CA HIS A 422 22.54 -4.44 11.91
C HIS A 422 23.86 -5.11 11.48
N LEU A 423 23.97 -6.44 11.61
CA LEU A 423 25.15 -7.21 11.19
C LEU A 423 25.26 -7.27 9.65
N LEU A 424 24.14 -7.46 8.96
CA LEU A 424 24.10 -7.50 7.50
C LEU A 424 24.03 -6.10 6.88
N ALA A 425 23.42 -5.10 7.52
CA ALA A 425 23.33 -3.75 7.00
C ALA A 425 24.71 -3.10 6.82
N ALA A 426 25.68 -3.39 7.70
CA ALA A 426 27.05 -2.91 7.53
C ALA A 426 27.74 -3.53 6.29
N PHE A 427 27.49 -4.82 6.03
CA PHE A 427 27.99 -5.53 4.85
C PHE A 427 27.26 -5.11 3.57
N GLU A 428 25.95 -4.93 3.63
CA GLU A 428 25.10 -4.47 2.54
C GLU A 428 25.35 -3.00 2.18
N ALA A 429 25.54 -2.11 3.16
CA ALA A 429 25.92 -0.71 2.93
C ALA A 429 27.31 -0.59 2.29
N ARG A 430 28.21 -1.55 2.53
CA ARG A 430 29.55 -1.61 1.91
C ARG A 430 29.48 -2.04 0.43
N LEU A 431 28.62 -3.01 0.11
CA LEU A 431 28.42 -3.51 -1.26
C LEU A 431 27.45 -2.66 -2.08
N TRP A 432 26.57 -1.92 -1.40
CA TRP A 432 25.48 -1.18 -1.98
C TRP A 432 25.26 0.12 -1.16
N PRO A 433 26.05 1.18 -1.40
CA PRO A 433 26.00 2.43 -0.61
C PRO A 433 24.62 3.11 -0.58
N GLU A 434 23.75 2.78 -1.54
CA GLU A 434 22.36 3.23 -1.62
C GLU A 434 21.35 2.26 -0.95
N ALA A 435 21.82 1.21 -0.24
CA ALA A 435 20.99 0.24 0.50
C ALA A 435 20.37 0.78 1.79
N ASN A 436 20.55 2.07 2.11
CA ASN A 436 19.65 2.84 2.95
C ASN A 436 18.29 3.03 2.26
N LEU A 437 17.67 1.93 1.82
CA LEU A 437 16.54 1.91 0.91
C LEU A 437 15.32 2.53 1.59
N PRO A 438 14.81 3.66 1.09
CA PRO A 438 13.63 4.32 1.63
C PRO A 438 12.37 3.45 1.48
N ASP A 439 11.60 3.29 2.56
CA ASP A 439 10.36 2.49 2.65
C ASP A 439 9.25 2.94 1.71
N ARG A 440 8.10 2.24 1.78
CA ARG A 440 6.86 2.63 1.09
C ARG A 440 6.43 4.08 1.35
N GLY A 441 6.69 4.64 2.54
CA GLY A 441 6.42 6.05 2.84
C GLY A 441 7.35 6.99 2.06
N ALA A 442 8.64 6.72 2.08
CA ALA A 442 9.59 7.52 1.31
C ALA A 442 9.47 7.30 -0.22
N ALA A 443 8.89 6.19 -0.68
CA ALA A 443 8.51 6.01 -2.09
C ALA A 443 7.30 6.84 -2.49
N LEU A 444 6.32 6.96 -1.60
CA LEU A 444 5.21 7.90 -1.76
C LEU A 444 5.72 9.34 -1.79
N GLU A 445 6.61 9.71 -0.87
CA GLU A 445 7.24 11.03 -0.81
C GLU A 445 8.00 11.38 -2.10
N ARG A 446 8.81 10.46 -2.64
CA ARG A 446 9.48 10.67 -3.93
C ARG A 446 8.50 10.89 -5.07
N GLN A 447 7.40 10.13 -5.10
CA GLN A 447 6.40 10.29 -6.15
C GLN A 447 5.70 11.65 -6.04
N LEU A 448 5.42 12.12 -4.81
CA LEU A 448 4.88 13.46 -4.56
C LEU A 448 5.89 14.56 -4.97
N SER A 449 7.17 14.36 -4.64
CA SER A 449 8.26 15.30 -4.96
C SER A 449 8.41 15.50 -6.48
N ARG A 450 8.15 14.48 -7.30
CA ARG A 450 8.14 14.59 -8.78
C ARG A 450 7.07 15.55 -9.32
N PHE A 451 6.02 15.85 -8.55
CA PHE A 451 5.02 16.84 -8.92
C PHE A 451 5.39 18.26 -8.51
N LEU A 452 6.43 18.40 -7.69
CA LEU A 452 7.01 19.67 -7.28
C LEU A 452 8.21 19.97 -8.20
N THR A 453 8.34 21.23 -8.61
CA THR A 453 9.48 21.67 -9.44
C THR A 453 10.74 21.93 -8.64
N ARG A 454 10.56 22.14 -7.33
CA ARG A 454 11.60 22.37 -6.32
C ARG A 454 11.19 21.59 -5.08
N GLU A 455 12.15 20.97 -4.41
CA GLU A 455 11.94 20.39 -3.08
C GLU A 455 11.90 21.52 -2.04
N ASP A 456 10.80 22.27 -2.03
CA ASP A 456 10.58 23.36 -1.07
C ASP A 456 10.36 22.79 0.34
N THR A 457 10.87 23.51 1.32
CA THR A 457 10.59 23.33 2.76
C THR A 457 9.40 24.19 3.20
N PHE A 458 8.92 24.04 4.44
CA PHE A 458 7.88 24.93 4.94
C PHE A 458 8.39 26.34 5.25
N GLU A 459 9.67 26.51 5.55
CA GLU A 459 10.27 27.83 5.66
C GLU A 459 10.28 28.56 4.30
N ASP A 460 10.56 27.85 3.20
CA ASP A 460 10.44 28.43 1.85
C ASP A 460 9.01 28.88 1.55
N TRP A 461 8.02 28.05 1.93
CA TRP A 461 6.59 28.39 1.80
C TRP A 461 6.16 29.52 2.72
N ARG A 462 6.78 29.66 3.88
CA ARG A 462 6.53 30.75 4.83
C ARG A 462 6.97 32.08 4.25
N GLU A 463 8.16 32.12 3.66
CA GLU A 463 8.66 33.32 2.98
C GLU A 463 7.78 33.70 1.77
N ARG A 464 7.22 32.70 1.06
CA ARG A 464 6.25 32.95 -0.03
C ARG A 464 4.92 33.48 0.50
N ALA A 465 4.41 32.93 1.60
CA ALA A 465 3.17 33.41 2.23
C ALA A 465 3.34 34.84 2.76
N ARG A 466 4.49 35.16 3.36
CA ARG A 466 4.84 36.52 3.81
C ARG A 466 4.83 37.53 2.66
N LYS A 467 5.17 37.10 1.44
CA LYS A 467 5.11 37.91 0.22
C LYS A 467 3.72 37.95 -0.43
N GLY A 468 2.70 37.32 0.17
CA GLY A 468 1.35 37.24 -0.38
C GLY A 468 1.23 36.33 -1.61
N LEU A 469 2.20 35.44 -1.86
CA LEU A 469 2.22 34.57 -3.04
C LEU A 469 1.45 33.25 -2.84
N MET A 470 1.03 32.96 -1.61
CA MET A 470 0.24 31.79 -1.24
C MET A 470 -0.47 32.00 0.10
N PRO A 471 -1.58 31.28 0.36
CA PRO A 471 -2.23 31.30 1.66
C PRO A 471 -1.39 30.59 2.73
N ALA A 472 -1.82 30.73 3.99
CA ALA A 472 -1.41 29.79 5.02
C ALA A 472 -1.88 28.37 4.65
N VAL A 473 -1.04 27.37 4.91
CA VAL A 473 -1.34 25.97 4.65
C VAL A 473 -1.07 25.18 5.92
N PHE A 474 -1.98 24.27 6.25
CA PHE A 474 -1.82 23.29 7.32
C PHE A 474 -2.01 21.89 6.74
N PHE A 475 -0.95 21.09 6.73
CA PHE A 475 -1.05 19.66 6.45
C PHE A 475 -1.08 18.90 7.77
N ASN A 476 -2.28 18.48 8.16
CA ASN A 476 -2.56 17.98 9.49
C ASN A 476 -1.96 16.59 9.71
N THR A 477 -1.29 16.39 10.84
CA THR A 477 -0.81 15.08 11.30
C THR A 477 -1.17 14.86 12.75
N THR A 478 -1.09 13.61 13.22
CA THR A 478 -1.37 13.24 14.60
C THR A 478 -0.15 12.59 15.23
N VAL A 479 0.23 13.01 16.43
CA VAL A 479 1.32 12.39 17.21
C VAL A 479 0.80 11.11 17.86
N VAL A 480 1.39 9.96 17.50
CA VAL A 480 0.91 8.62 17.94
C VAL A 480 0.81 8.50 19.46
N SER A 481 1.84 8.95 20.17
CA SER A 481 1.94 8.76 21.63
C SER A 481 0.98 9.62 22.45
N SER A 482 0.45 10.71 21.89
CA SER A 482 -0.38 11.68 22.62
C SER A 482 -1.76 11.90 22.01
N GLY A 483 -1.99 11.47 20.77
CA GLY A 483 -3.19 11.79 20.01
C GLY A 483 -3.35 13.28 19.67
N ARG A 484 -2.34 14.12 19.95
CA ARG A 484 -2.40 15.56 19.69
C ARG A 484 -2.11 15.89 18.22
N PRO A 485 -2.68 16.98 17.69
CA PRO A 485 -2.39 17.42 16.33
C PRO A 485 -0.99 18.05 16.26
N ALA A 486 -0.28 17.78 15.17
CA ALA A 486 0.99 18.42 14.81
C ALA A 486 1.00 18.81 13.32
N PRO A 487 0.14 19.75 12.87
CA PRO A 487 0.13 20.18 11.48
C PRO A 487 1.48 20.77 11.06
N PHE A 488 1.95 20.39 9.88
CA PHE A 488 3.02 21.12 9.21
C PHE A 488 2.42 22.40 8.63
N SER A 489 3.03 23.55 8.93
CA SER A 489 2.51 24.84 8.47
C SER A 489 3.61 25.84 8.11
N ASN A 490 3.26 26.72 7.18
CA ASN A 490 4.09 27.85 6.76
C ASN A 490 3.83 29.11 7.59
N ILE A 491 3.08 28.99 8.69
CA ILE A 491 2.79 30.05 9.66
C ILE A 491 2.83 29.48 11.08
N ASP A 492 2.88 30.36 12.08
CA ASP A 492 2.83 29.98 13.49
C ASP A 492 1.44 30.22 14.08
N LEU A 493 0.94 29.25 14.84
CA LEU A 493 -0.25 29.42 15.67
C LEU A 493 0.17 29.82 17.08
N PRO A 494 -0.56 30.71 17.78
CA PRO A 494 -0.27 31.09 19.16
C PRO A 494 -0.17 29.89 20.11
N PRO A 495 0.75 29.91 21.10
CA PRO A 495 0.98 28.77 21.98
C PRO A 495 -0.19 28.51 22.95
N SER A 496 -1.10 29.47 23.11
CA SER A 496 -2.33 29.33 23.90
C SER A 496 -3.36 28.41 23.24
N LEU A 497 -3.23 28.12 21.94
CA LEU A 497 -4.17 27.26 21.24
C LEU A 497 -3.83 25.77 21.42
N PRO A 498 -4.85 24.88 21.38
CA PRO A 498 -4.64 23.45 21.52
C PRO A 498 -3.92 22.83 20.32
N VAL A 499 -3.94 23.49 19.15
CA VAL A 499 -3.26 23.05 17.93
C VAL A 499 -1.86 23.67 17.88
N GLN A 500 -0.83 22.83 17.93
CA GLN A 500 0.58 23.24 17.85
C GLN A 500 1.18 22.75 16.54
N THR A 501 1.89 23.62 15.82
CA THR A 501 2.52 23.22 14.55
C THR A 501 3.71 22.29 14.79
N PHE A 502 4.02 21.45 13.80
CA PHE A 502 5.21 20.59 13.83
C PHE A 502 6.47 21.42 14.06
N GLN A 503 6.63 22.53 13.34
CA GLN A 503 7.79 23.40 13.43
C GLN A 503 8.00 23.92 14.85
N ARG A 504 6.93 24.22 15.59
CA ARG A 504 7.01 24.67 16.97
C ARG A 504 7.27 23.53 17.95
N GLN A 505 6.53 22.43 17.81
CA GLN A 505 6.62 21.31 18.76
C GLN A 505 7.95 20.58 18.66
N PHE A 506 8.54 20.52 17.46
CA PHE A 506 9.76 19.78 17.19
C PHE A 506 10.97 20.69 16.96
N GLU A 507 10.81 22.00 16.78
CA GLU A 507 11.89 22.93 16.38
C GLU A 507 12.62 22.51 15.09
N HIS A 508 11.93 21.80 14.20
CA HIS A 508 12.47 21.31 12.93
C HIS A 508 11.54 21.66 11.77
N ASP A 509 12.12 21.85 10.60
CA ASP A 509 11.46 21.95 9.32
C ASP A 509 11.49 20.61 8.56
N ALA A 510 10.61 20.48 7.57
CA ALA A 510 10.52 19.31 6.70
C ALA A 510 10.17 19.73 5.27
N SER A 511 10.43 18.82 4.32
CA SER A 511 10.00 19.05 2.94
C SER A 511 8.47 19.03 2.85
N VAL A 512 7.92 19.79 1.91
CA VAL A 512 6.48 19.79 1.62
C VAL A 512 6.00 18.37 1.30
N ALA A 513 6.78 17.61 0.52
CA ALA A 513 6.43 16.23 0.16
C ALA A 513 6.37 15.30 1.38
N SER A 514 7.32 15.43 2.33
CA SER A 514 7.31 14.73 3.61
C SER A 514 6.02 15.03 4.39
N ALA A 515 5.67 16.30 4.54
CA ALA A 515 4.47 16.71 5.27
C ALA A 515 3.17 16.21 4.64
N VAL A 516 3.03 16.28 3.31
CA VAL A 516 1.86 15.75 2.60
C VAL A 516 1.78 14.23 2.75
N ARG A 517 2.91 13.53 2.65
CA ARG A 517 3.00 12.08 2.91
C ARG A 517 2.62 11.73 4.34
N LEU A 518 3.05 12.52 5.33
CA LEU A 518 2.76 12.28 6.76
C LEU A 518 1.30 12.58 7.09
N SER A 519 0.74 13.64 6.51
CA SER A 519 -0.70 13.92 6.58
C SER A 519 -1.53 12.78 6.02
N ALA A 520 -0.98 12.02 5.06
CA ALA A 520 -1.57 10.86 4.43
C ALA A 520 -0.99 9.51 4.92
N ALA A 521 -0.41 9.48 6.13
CA ALA A 521 0.19 8.28 6.72
C ALA A 521 -0.84 7.33 7.34
N PHE A 522 -1.79 6.86 6.53
CA PHE A 522 -2.83 5.94 7.00
C PHE A 522 -2.24 4.53 7.18
N PRO A 523 -2.37 3.91 8.37
CA PRO A 523 -1.88 2.57 8.64
C PRO A 523 -2.34 1.56 7.58
N LEU A 524 -1.50 0.56 7.33
CA LEU A 524 -1.59 -0.41 6.22
C LEU A 524 -1.16 0.12 4.85
N VAL A 525 -1.27 1.43 4.59
CA VAL A 525 -0.91 2.01 3.29
C VAL A 525 0.49 2.62 3.32
N SER A 526 0.77 3.46 4.31
CA SER A 526 2.07 4.08 4.57
C SER A 526 2.38 4.00 6.07
N PRO A 527 3.65 3.85 6.47
CA PRO A 527 4.00 3.67 7.88
C PRO A 527 3.94 5.00 8.63
N ALA A 528 3.68 4.94 9.93
CA ALA A 528 4.03 6.02 10.84
C ALA A 528 5.53 6.34 10.68
N ALA A 529 5.94 7.58 10.90
CA ALA A 529 7.35 7.93 10.82
C ALA A 529 7.72 9.02 11.82
N SER A 530 8.96 8.96 12.31
CA SER A 530 9.54 10.00 13.16
C SER A 530 10.51 10.89 12.37
N PRO A 531 10.78 12.12 12.88
CA PRO A 531 11.80 12.98 12.29
C PRO A 531 13.18 12.32 12.42
N SER A 532 14.04 12.51 11.41
CA SER A 532 15.45 12.09 11.43
C SER A 532 16.29 12.95 12.39
N SER A 533 15.93 12.94 13.68
CA SER A 533 16.51 13.74 14.75
C SER A 533 16.58 12.93 16.03
N PRO A 534 17.76 12.76 16.67
CA PRO A 534 17.89 11.96 17.90
C PRO A 534 16.99 12.45 19.04
N ALA A 535 16.70 13.75 19.11
CA ALA A 535 15.82 14.32 20.14
C ALA A 535 14.36 13.87 19.98
N TRP A 536 13.92 13.63 18.75
CA TRP A 536 12.51 13.43 18.40
C TRP A 536 12.20 12.08 17.76
N SER A 537 13.20 11.20 17.66
CA SER A 537 13.09 9.88 17.04
C SER A 537 12.03 8.97 17.71
N HIS A 538 11.63 9.30 18.94
CA HIS A 538 10.62 8.58 19.73
C HIS A 538 9.18 9.07 19.50
N LEU A 539 8.98 10.16 18.76
CA LEU A 539 7.66 10.70 18.45
C LEU A 539 7.31 10.42 16.99
N GLU A 540 6.38 9.50 16.80
CA GLU A 540 5.89 9.11 15.49
C GLU A 540 4.68 9.94 15.09
N LEU A 541 4.62 10.31 13.81
CA LEU A 541 3.50 10.99 13.19
C LEU A 541 2.72 10.02 12.29
N VAL A 542 1.39 10.12 12.36
CA VAL A 542 0.42 9.43 11.50
C VAL A 542 -0.55 10.41 10.86
N ASP A 543 -1.42 9.90 10.00
CA ASP A 543 -2.46 10.66 9.29
C ASP A 543 -3.22 11.62 10.23
N GLY A 544 -3.48 12.85 9.77
CA GLY A 544 -4.22 13.86 10.53
C GLY A 544 -5.65 13.47 10.85
N GLY A 545 -6.23 12.53 10.08
CA GLY A 545 -7.58 12.05 10.25
C GLY A 545 -7.81 11.24 11.53
N TYR A 546 -6.75 10.82 12.22
CA TYR A 546 -6.88 10.24 13.57
C TYR A 546 -7.38 11.27 14.59
N PHE A 547 -6.94 12.52 14.46
CA PHE A 547 -7.41 13.63 15.30
C PHE A 547 -8.66 14.31 14.72
N ASP A 548 -8.56 14.81 13.49
CA ASP A 548 -9.65 15.50 12.78
C ASP A 548 -9.50 15.28 11.27
N ASN A 549 -10.39 14.46 10.69
CA ASN A 549 -10.42 14.14 9.26
C ASN A 549 -10.99 15.27 8.41
N THR A 550 -11.67 16.25 9.00
CA THR A 550 -12.31 17.35 8.27
C THR A 550 -11.37 18.54 8.06
N GLY A 551 -10.34 18.68 8.89
CA GLY A 551 -9.44 19.82 8.93
C GLY A 551 -10.04 21.09 9.57
N VAL A 552 -11.29 21.04 10.05
CA VAL A 552 -12.01 22.17 10.63
C VAL A 552 -11.39 22.63 11.93
N HIS A 553 -10.90 21.73 12.79
CA HIS A 553 -10.31 22.12 14.08
C HIS A 553 -9.10 23.05 13.90
N THR A 554 -8.21 22.73 12.97
CA THR A 554 -7.06 23.57 12.65
C THR A 554 -7.47 24.86 11.91
N ALA A 555 -8.50 24.80 11.06
CA ALA A 555 -9.06 26.01 10.42
C ALA A 555 -9.67 26.98 11.45
N LEU A 556 -10.37 26.47 12.47
CA LEU A 556 -10.90 27.27 13.57
C LEU A 556 -9.80 27.79 14.50
N ALA A 557 -8.70 27.04 14.67
CA ALA A 557 -7.52 27.55 15.39
C ALA A 557 -6.89 28.74 14.65
N PHE A 558 -6.78 28.69 13.32
CA PHE A 558 -6.38 29.85 12.52
C PHE A 558 -7.34 31.02 12.70
N LEU A 559 -8.66 30.78 12.62
CA LEU A 559 -9.66 31.83 12.80
C LEU A 559 -9.59 32.48 14.19
N ALA A 560 -9.46 31.68 15.24
CA ALA A 560 -9.34 32.18 16.61
C ALA A 560 -8.10 33.05 16.81
N ALA A 561 -6.96 32.66 16.20
CA ALA A 561 -5.74 33.46 16.21
C ALA A 561 -5.85 34.75 15.38
N ALA A 562 -6.63 34.73 14.30
CA ALA A 562 -6.85 35.90 13.43
C ALA A 562 -7.94 36.85 13.95
N LEU A 563 -8.75 36.41 14.92
CA LEU A 563 -9.96 37.11 15.37
C LEU A 563 -9.73 38.57 15.79
N PRO A 564 -8.67 38.93 16.56
CA PRO A 564 -8.46 40.31 16.99
C PRO A 564 -8.36 41.28 15.80
N GLU A 565 -7.66 40.89 14.75
CA GLU A 565 -7.51 41.70 13.54
C GLU A 565 -8.77 41.71 12.67
N LEU A 566 -9.48 40.57 12.57
CA LEU A 566 -10.73 40.46 11.83
C LEU A 566 -11.86 41.29 12.46
N GLU A 567 -11.93 41.34 13.79
CA GLU A 567 -12.88 42.16 14.54
C GLU A 567 -12.59 43.64 14.33
N ARG A 568 -11.31 44.03 14.40
CA ARG A 568 -10.87 45.42 14.16
C ARG A 568 -11.26 45.92 12.77
N SER A 569 -11.18 45.07 11.74
CA SER A 569 -11.56 45.39 10.36
C SER A 569 -13.03 45.12 10.04
N LYS A 570 -13.79 44.51 10.96
CA LYS A 570 -15.16 43.99 10.75
C LYS A 570 -15.27 43.14 9.50
N ALA A 571 -14.30 42.24 9.30
CA ALA A 571 -14.21 41.41 8.11
C ALA A 571 -15.40 40.44 8.00
N SER A 572 -15.77 40.11 6.75
CA SER A 572 -16.61 38.96 6.47
C SER A 572 -15.74 37.73 6.26
N VAL A 573 -16.10 36.61 6.88
CA VAL A 573 -15.33 35.37 6.83
C VAL A 573 -16.21 34.24 6.29
N LEU A 574 -15.71 33.55 5.27
CA LEU A 574 -16.33 32.35 4.71
C LEU A 574 -15.42 31.15 4.93
N LEU A 575 -15.92 30.12 5.63
CA LEU A 575 -15.27 28.83 5.74
C LEU A 575 -15.88 27.83 4.74
N ILE A 576 -15.08 27.33 3.81
CA ILE A 576 -15.49 26.31 2.83
C ILE A 576 -14.98 24.95 3.31
N ARG A 577 -15.91 24.04 3.62
CA ARG A 577 -15.59 22.64 3.92
C ARG A 577 -15.67 21.82 2.65
N ILE A 578 -14.54 21.29 2.19
CA ILE A 578 -14.51 20.36 1.07
C ILE A 578 -14.77 18.96 1.59
N LYS A 579 -15.94 18.43 1.21
CA LYS A 579 -16.34 17.05 1.50
C LYS A 579 -16.27 16.21 0.23
N SER A 580 -15.42 15.21 0.23
CA SER A 580 -15.03 14.39 -0.91
C SER A 580 -15.90 13.15 -1.12
N PHE A 581 -16.80 12.86 -0.18
CA PHE A 581 -17.74 11.75 -0.23
C PHE A 581 -19.20 12.22 -0.25
N PRO A 582 -20.09 11.44 -0.89
CA PRO A 582 -21.53 11.71 -0.84
C PRO A 582 -22.06 11.68 0.59
N PRO A 583 -23.16 12.40 0.86
CA PRO A 583 -23.81 12.32 2.17
C PRO A 583 -24.26 10.89 2.45
N GLU A 584 -24.21 10.51 3.73
CA GLU A 584 -24.86 9.27 4.13
C GLU A 584 -26.38 9.38 3.87
N PRO A 585 -27.04 8.30 3.41
CA PRO A 585 -28.48 8.33 3.20
C PRO A 585 -29.22 8.68 4.49
N ASN A 586 -30.22 9.56 4.41
CA ASN A 586 -31.13 9.79 5.53
C ASN A 586 -31.88 8.48 5.85
N GLY A 587 -31.60 7.86 7.00
CA GLY A 587 -32.20 6.58 7.39
C GLY A 587 -31.45 5.89 8.52
N PRO A 588 -31.88 4.68 8.93
CA PRO A 588 -31.07 3.84 9.81
C PRO A 588 -29.69 3.60 9.18
N PRO A 589 -28.64 3.42 9.99
CA PRO A 589 -27.29 3.20 9.49
C PRO A 589 -27.29 2.08 8.43
N PRO A 590 -26.50 2.23 7.35
CA PRO A 590 -26.53 1.30 6.24
C PRO A 590 -26.32 -0.13 6.74
N ALA A 591 -27.05 -1.08 6.13
CA ALA A 591 -26.93 -2.48 6.47
C ALA A 591 -25.43 -2.87 6.46
N PRO A 592 -24.95 -3.59 7.49
CA PRO A 592 -23.54 -3.88 7.63
C PRO A 592 -23.00 -4.49 6.32
N SER A 593 -21.80 -4.07 5.90
CA SER A 593 -21.13 -4.64 4.73
C SER A 593 -21.13 -6.19 4.80
N ARG A 594 -21.00 -6.90 3.68
CA ARG A 594 -21.03 -8.38 3.67
C ARG A 594 -20.08 -9.02 4.70
N PHE A 595 -18.97 -8.34 5.02
CA PHE A 595 -18.03 -8.74 6.05
C PHE A 595 -18.63 -8.75 7.47
N TRP A 596 -19.50 -7.79 7.79
CA TRP A 596 -20.22 -7.70 9.05
C TRP A 596 -21.46 -8.60 9.13
N ARG A 597 -21.75 -9.39 8.08
CA ARG A 597 -22.72 -10.51 8.13
C ARG A 597 -22.03 -11.85 8.45
N SER A 598 -20.78 -11.81 8.90
CA SER A 598 -20.00 -12.98 9.31
C SER A 598 -20.48 -13.55 10.65
N PRO A 599 -20.03 -14.76 11.07
CA PRO A 599 -20.28 -15.28 12.41
C PRO A 599 -19.97 -14.24 13.50
N GLU A 600 -20.78 -14.19 14.57
CA GLU A 600 -20.70 -13.15 15.61
C GLU A 600 -19.29 -13.00 16.22
N TRP A 601 -18.55 -14.09 16.41
CA TRP A 601 -17.19 -14.02 16.94
C TRP A 601 -16.22 -13.26 16.03
N LEU A 602 -16.37 -13.35 14.70
CA LEU A 602 -15.57 -12.57 13.75
C LEU A 602 -15.96 -11.09 13.79
N GLN A 603 -17.25 -10.81 13.98
CA GLN A 603 -17.73 -9.44 14.15
C GLN A 603 -17.14 -8.81 15.42
N GLN A 604 -17.11 -9.53 16.55
CA GLN A 604 -16.55 -9.01 17.81
C GLN A 604 -15.05 -8.69 17.69
N ILE A 605 -14.29 -9.49 16.93
CA ILE A 605 -12.87 -9.20 16.67
C ILE A 605 -12.70 -7.94 15.82
N ALA A 606 -13.58 -7.73 14.84
CA ALA A 606 -13.48 -6.59 13.92
C ALA A 606 -14.14 -5.31 14.46
N ALA A 607 -15.12 -5.41 15.35
CA ALA A 607 -15.97 -4.30 15.80
C ALA A 607 -15.19 -3.10 16.35
N PRO A 608 -14.15 -3.26 17.18
CA PRO A 608 -13.35 -2.13 17.66
C PRO A 608 -12.68 -1.34 16.51
N LEU A 609 -12.15 -2.04 15.51
CA LEU A 609 -11.54 -1.41 14.33
C LEU A 609 -12.60 -0.73 13.46
N GLY A 610 -13.76 -1.37 13.29
CA GLY A 610 -14.88 -0.78 12.56
C GLY A 610 -15.38 0.51 13.22
N ALA A 611 -15.59 0.48 14.53
CA ALA A 611 -16.01 1.64 15.31
C ALA A 611 -15.00 2.79 15.21
N LEU A 612 -13.70 2.51 15.35
CA LEU A 612 -12.63 3.50 15.22
C LEU A 612 -12.67 4.20 13.84
N LEU A 613 -12.87 3.43 12.77
CA LEU A 613 -12.98 3.98 11.40
C LEU A 613 -14.26 4.79 11.19
N SER A 614 -15.39 4.36 11.74
CA SER A 614 -16.66 5.10 11.67
C SER A 614 -16.65 6.37 12.51
N THR A 615 -16.00 6.37 13.68
CA THR A 615 -15.84 7.59 14.49
C THR A 615 -15.01 8.64 13.78
N ARG A 616 -14.00 8.22 13.00
CA ARG A 616 -13.17 9.09 12.18
C ARG A 616 -13.95 9.78 11.06
N THR A 617 -15.02 9.19 10.56
CA THR A 617 -15.84 9.80 9.51
C THR A 617 -17.02 10.55 10.11
N SER A 618 -18.08 9.83 10.47
CA SER A 618 -19.39 10.39 10.77
C SER A 618 -19.41 11.04 12.16
N GLY A 619 -18.62 10.51 13.11
CA GLY A 619 -18.44 11.10 14.44
C GLY A 619 -17.76 12.48 14.40
N GLN A 620 -16.62 12.57 13.72
CA GLN A 620 -15.90 13.83 13.54
C GLN A 620 -16.69 14.84 12.69
N ASP A 621 -17.43 14.41 11.66
CA ASP A 621 -18.25 15.32 10.85
C ASP A 621 -19.33 16.04 11.68
N ASN A 622 -20.06 15.29 12.50
CA ASN A 622 -21.08 15.87 13.39
C ASN A 622 -20.48 16.81 14.44
N SER A 623 -19.34 16.43 15.02
CA SER A 623 -18.64 17.27 16.00
C SER A 623 -18.17 18.60 15.39
N THR A 624 -17.62 18.55 14.18
CA THR A 624 -17.05 19.72 13.51
C THR A 624 -18.12 20.64 12.92
N ALA A 625 -19.24 20.09 12.42
CA ALA A 625 -20.41 20.88 12.05
C ALA A 625 -20.95 21.67 13.26
N ARG A 626 -21.13 21.02 14.41
CA ARG A 626 -21.55 21.69 15.64
C ARG A 626 -20.56 22.76 16.09
N ALA A 627 -19.26 22.51 15.97
CA ALA A 627 -18.23 23.50 16.31
C ALA A 627 -18.34 24.76 15.44
N LEU A 628 -18.68 24.62 14.15
CA LEU A 628 -18.88 25.74 13.24
C LEU A 628 -20.13 26.55 13.57
N ASP A 629 -21.24 25.88 13.90
CA ASP A 629 -22.47 26.56 14.32
C ASP A 629 -22.26 27.34 15.62
N LEU A 630 -21.56 26.74 16.59
CA LEU A 630 -21.20 27.42 17.82
C LEU A 630 -20.24 28.59 17.58
N THR A 631 -19.31 28.46 16.63
CA THR A 631 -18.39 29.55 16.24
C THR A 631 -19.17 30.71 15.61
N ALA A 632 -20.14 30.41 14.72
CA ALA A 632 -20.99 31.42 14.11
C ALA A 632 -21.78 32.21 15.16
N ILE A 633 -22.30 31.53 16.18
CA ILE A 633 -22.98 32.17 17.30
C ILE A 633 -22.00 32.99 18.16
N ALA A 634 -20.87 32.39 18.53
CA ALA A 634 -19.90 33.02 19.43
C ALA A 634 -19.27 34.28 18.83
N TYR A 635 -19.07 34.31 17.51
CA TYR A 635 -18.40 35.42 16.82
C TYR A 635 -19.36 36.37 16.11
N ALA A 636 -20.68 36.19 16.25
CA ALA A 636 -21.69 36.99 15.56
C ALA A 636 -21.59 38.51 15.82
N SER A 637 -21.10 38.92 17.00
CA SER A 637 -20.90 40.33 17.35
C SER A 637 -19.57 40.90 16.84
N ALA A 638 -18.59 40.05 16.56
CA ALA A 638 -17.23 40.43 16.18
C ALA A 638 -17.04 40.48 14.67
N ILE A 639 -17.52 39.46 13.95
CA ILE A 639 -17.33 39.27 12.51
C ILE A 639 -18.58 38.69 11.85
N ASN A 640 -18.71 38.91 10.54
CA ASN A 640 -19.72 38.22 9.74
C ASN A 640 -19.19 36.85 9.30
N PHE A 641 -19.36 35.83 10.14
CA PHE A 641 -18.89 34.47 9.87
C PHE A 641 -19.99 33.61 9.22
N SER A 642 -19.64 32.95 8.12
CA SER A 642 -20.49 31.98 7.44
C SER A 642 -19.67 30.76 6.99
N TRP A 643 -20.32 29.63 6.78
CA TRP A 643 -19.66 28.42 6.29
C TRP A 643 -20.54 27.66 5.30
N ILE A 644 -19.90 26.95 4.37
CA ILE A 644 -20.57 26.16 3.32
C ILE A 644 -19.91 24.78 3.15
N ASP A 645 -20.70 23.78 2.76
CA ASP A 645 -20.21 22.47 2.35
C ASP A 645 -20.03 22.42 0.82
N ALA A 646 -18.78 22.34 0.35
CA ALA A 646 -18.43 21.99 -1.03
C ALA A 646 -18.33 20.47 -1.17
N ARG A 647 -19.51 19.83 -1.23
CA ARG A 647 -19.65 18.38 -1.12
C ARG A 647 -19.68 17.67 -2.47
N PHE A 648 -19.05 16.50 -2.56
CA PHE A 648 -19.24 15.54 -3.64
C PHE A 648 -20.69 15.03 -3.62
N PRO A 649 -21.51 15.28 -4.65
CA PRO A 649 -22.93 14.95 -4.63
C PRO A 649 -23.18 13.43 -4.71
N ALA A 650 -24.39 13.03 -4.30
CA ALA A 650 -24.85 11.66 -4.48
C ALA A 650 -25.26 11.43 -5.94
N LEU A 651 -24.28 11.12 -6.79
CA LEU A 651 -24.51 10.82 -8.20
C LEU A 651 -25.43 9.59 -8.32
N SER A 652 -26.53 9.73 -9.07
CA SER A 652 -27.54 8.67 -9.27
C SER A 652 -26.97 7.34 -9.79
N SER A 653 -25.84 7.41 -10.51
CA SER A 653 -25.15 6.26 -11.09
C SER A 653 -24.06 5.63 -10.20
N VAL A 654 -23.82 6.19 -9.00
CA VAL A 654 -22.70 5.82 -8.12
C VAL A 654 -23.19 5.50 -6.72
N SER A 655 -22.90 4.28 -6.26
CA SER A 655 -23.10 3.95 -4.85
C SER A 655 -21.98 4.56 -3.99
N PRO A 656 -22.27 5.15 -2.82
CA PRO A 656 -21.24 5.65 -1.90
C PRO A 656 -20.10 4.65 -1.61
N ALA A 657 -20.43 3.36 -1.53
CA ALA A 657 -19.45 2.29 -1.27
C ALA A 657 -18.44 2.09 -2.43
N GLN A 658 -18.71 2.63 -3.62
CA GLN A 658 -17.85 2.52 -4.80
C GLN A 658 -16.89 3.70 -4.95
N VAL A 659 -17.09 4.78 -4.18
CA VAL A 659 -16.19 5.93 -4.17
C VAL A 659 -14.84 5.48 -3.63
N PRO A 660 -13.73 5.73 -4.35
CA PRO A 660 -12.44 5.10 -4.03
C PRO A 660 -11.78 5.69 -2.77
N LEU A 661 -11.31 4.80 -1.89
CA LEU A 661 -10.51 5.13 -0.70
C LEU A 661 -9.02 4.75 -0.85
N ASN A 662 -8.65 4.13 -1.98
CA ASN A 662 -7.27 3.78 -2.29
C ASN A 662 -6.52 4.96 -2.93
N TRP A 663 -5.34 4.68 -3.50
CA TRP A 663 -4.48 5.66 -4.15
C TRP A 663 -4.53 5.62 -5.69
N HIS A 664 -5.64 5.19 -6.27
CA HIS A 664 -5.84 5.05 -7.70
C HIS A 664 -7.28 5.38 -8.16
N LEU A 665 -7.43 6.34 -9.07
CA LEU A 665 -8.70 6.58 -9.76
C LEU A 665 -8.73 5.87 -11.11
N THR A 666 -9.72 5.00 -11.30
CA THR A 666 -10.01 4.44 -12.62
C THR A 666 -10.52 5.52 -13.58
N ARG A 667 -10.49 5.28 -14.90
CA ARG A 667 -11.02 6.29 -15.85
C ARG A 667 -12.48 6.63 -15.60
N LYS A 668 -13.29 5.64 -15.22
CA LYS A 668 -14.70 5.86 -14.84
C LYS A 668 -14.80 6.76 -13.60
N GLN A 669 -13.99 6.51 -12.58
CA GLN A 669 -13.97 7.32 -11.37
C GLN A 669 -13.44 8.75 -11.60
N GLN A 670 -12.51 8.94 -12.54
CA GLN A 670 -12.08 10.29 -12.94
C GLN A 670 -13.23 11.08 -13.55
N ARG A 671 -14.07 10.44 -14.39
CA ARG A 671 -15.29 11.08 -14.93
C ARG A 671 -16.29 11.41 -13.83
N TRP A 672 -16.40 10.60 -12.77
CA TRP A 672 -17.27 10.92 -11.64
C TRP A 672 -16.89 12.23 -10.95
N ILE A 673 -15.60 12.61 -10.90
CA ILE A 673 -15.16 13.91 -10.39
C ILE A 673 -15.69 15.05 -11.28
N ASP A 674 -15.66 14.87 -12.60
CA ASP A 674 -16.14 15.87 -13.57
C ASP A 674 -17.68 15.98 -13.54
N ASP A 675 -18.38 14.85 -13.46
CA ASP A 675 -19.84 14.79 -13.35
C ASP A 675 -20.31 15.42 -12.03
N ALA A 676 -19.62 15.12 -10.92
CA ALA A 676 -19.87 15.70 -9.60
C ALA A 676 -19.72 17.23 -9.61
N TRP A 677 -18.69 17.75 -10.26
CA TRP A 677 -18.55 19.20 -10.42
C TRP A 677 -19.68 19.78 -11.26
N THR A 678 -20.09 19.10 -12.32
CA THR A 678 -21.19 19.57 -13.18
C THR A 678 -22.50 19.70 -12.41
N GLU A 679 -22.77 18.78 -11.47
CA GLU A 679 -23.98 18.78 -10.65
C GLU A 679 -23.91 19.79 -9.48
N ALA A 680 -22.85 19.77 -8.68
CA ALA A 680 -22.75 20.57 -7.45
C ALA A 680 -22.06 21.94 -7.63
N GLY A 681 -21.17 22.05 -8.61
CA GLY A 681 -20.30 23.21 -8.85
C GLY A 681 -21.05 24.53 -8.99
N PRO A 682 -22.11 24.64 -9.81
CA PRO A 682 -22.86 25.90 -9.97
C PRO A 682 -23.43 26.45 -8.65
N GLY A 683 -23.84 25.59 -7.72
CA GLY A 683 -24.34 25.98 -6.41
C GLY A 683 -23.23 26.48 -5.49
N ILE A 684 -22.06 25.84 -5.53
CA ILE A 684 -20.87 26.25 -4.76
C ILE A 684 -20.35 27.58 -5.30
N GLU A 685 -20.20 27.73 -6.62
CA GLU A 685 -19.76 28.97 -7.25
C GLU A 685 -20.67 30.14 -6.90
N ARG A 686 -22.00 29.95 -6.92
CA ARG A 686 -22.96 31.00 -6.60
C ARG A 686 -22.77 31.53 -5.19
N GLN A 687 -22.56 30.65 -4.21
CA GLN A 687 -22.34 31.03 -2.81
C GLN A 687 -21.02 31.78 -2.64
N VAL A 688 -19.95 31.33 -3.29
CA VAL A 688 -18.64 31.99 -3.24
C VAL A 688 -18.68 33.36 -3.95
N ARG A 689 -19.35 33.47 -5.10
CA ARG A 689 -19.54 34.76 -5.81
C ARG A 689 -20.35 35.74 -4.97
N ALA A 690 -21.43 35.28 -4.35
CA ALA A 690 -22.24 36.10 -3.45
C ALA A 690 -21.40 36.64 -2.27
N PHE A 691 -20.57 35.80 -1.65
CA PHE A 691 -19.65 36.24 -0.60
C PHE A 691 -18.63 37.26 -1.11
N LEU A 692 -18.08 37.06 -2.32
CA LEU A 692 -17.18 37.98 -2.99
C LEU A 692 -17.87 39.21 -3.60
N GLY A 693 -19.20 39.37 -3.43
CA GLY A 693 -19.97 40.49 -3.96
C GLY A 693 -19.90 40.64 -5.48
N ARG A 694 -19.96 39.52 -6.21
CA ARG A 694 -19.85 39.44 -7.67
C ARG A 694 -21.05 38.79 -8.33
#